data_AF-A0A915Z412-F1
#
_entry.id   AF-A0A915Z412-F1
#
_cell.length_a   1.000
_cell.length_b   1.000
_cell.length_c   1.000
_cell.angle_alpha   90.00
_cell.angle_beta   90.00
_cell.angle_gamma   90.00
#
_symmetry.space_group_name_H-M   'P 1'
#
loop_
_entity.id
_entity.type
_entity.pdbx_description
1 polymer ?
#
loop_
_entity_poly.entity_id
_entity_poly.type
_entity_poly.pdbx_seq_one_letter_code
_entity_poly.pdbx_strand_id
1 'polypeptide(L)'
;MRENNSDSENELESEETLAFFTSQLRVPKVIYTTVPIEYPDTSSEGVATVYNVTGWKNHTDAFSDIQYSTNGSGGTTNIQECPFFGGIPVKKNQRKCQGIKFCQFTDPELVNQEHCSVDFDSEIFQHYTQQNNNNTKEAKTYTLFLAAKDTPCSASVQDTVKCSMILSKSCKRKKCDMPHTHNGTIVRGEIIDKPCQVRFIKFIPYDIVKCPFVALVCVGTHNHPPPAPERIPSGIKNNLESLITQAIQQDDNVTSRSILSGNLLSAYFNKETLAEVHVSLNNIDKLRYLVGKAYKTLHPFGQGVIGIYHDILNPKSDLINYVRKIDLYSNNGQVIITCMLDNQAKKLITLDYFQIDVSFKRVKGEINEFEINTYDSKHHLILSFCRIFTNVFTAEGYHRLFSSLFQIIREVSGQSIQFRHIHGSGIGCILADLDTAQAKGLGLALHDLDHEKSWETHLTFILKTCLVHFERNLFHKTFTISTKNLIRQIPNATSKEQVHDLLQQIEDTNDEGIKEWLNYYRQSYVLSSLNKYVSNVDHEIWNKSGSDTNNAEAAHSMANREGKQLKLLSAILKGKRYDARCYTTIEVHDKNGVPYTHRDKSDVKRLQNSIVRKTSRIQKNKVSLNDKLPKSSKKRKLSPSNSRTPIRSKENHERAENILSDNEEETFSKEIHKKNLELELKEKEIILREREIKARVAEAEARMMEAKAEALEIENQQKR
;
A
#
# COMPACT_ATOMS: atom_id res chain seq x y z
N MET A 1 -56.87 50.42 33.92
CA MET A 1 -56.45 51.50 34.84
C MET A 1 -55.51 50.89 35.86
N ARG A 2 -54.49 51.65 36.25
CA ARG A 2 -53.32 51.24 37.05
C ARG A 2 -53.69 50.42 38.29
N GLU A 3 -52.87 49.42 38.60
CA GLU A 3 -52.43 49.18 39.97
C GLU A 3 -51.13 48.36 40.00
N ASN A 4 -50.22 48.81 40.86
CA ASN A 4 -48.89 48.27 41.13
C ASN A 4 -49.01 46.91 41.80
N ASN A 5 -48.19 45.93 41.38
CA ASN A 5 -47.79 44.84 42.27
C ASN A 5 -46.25 44.80 42.30
N SER A 6 -45.73 45.10 43.49
CA SER A 6 -44.38 44.82 43.92
C SER A 6 -44.24 43.30 44.09
N ASP A 7 -43.62 42.63 43.13
CA ASP A 7 -43.18 41.26 43.31
C ASP A 7 -41.90 41.26 44.14
N SER A 8 -42.07 40.98 45.44
CA SER A 8 -41.01 40.63 46.36
C SER A 8 -40.33 39.34 45.89
N GLU A 9 -39.03 39.43 45.63
CA GLU A 9 -38.12 38.30 45.45
C GLU A 9 -38.23 37.36 46.65
N ASN A 10 -38.79 36.17 46.44
CA ASN A 10 -38.60 35.03 47.33
C ASN A 10 -37.38 34.26 46.80
N GLU A 11 -36.22 34.55 47.37
CA GLU A 11 -35.07 33.65 47.37
C GLU A 11 -35.51 32.31 48.00
N LEU A 12 -35.71 31.29 47.16
CA LEU A 12 -35.78 29.91 47.61
C LEU A 12 -34.36 29.48 47.99
N GLU A 13 -34.03 29.56 49.28
CA GLU A 13 -32.87 28.91 49.88
C GLU A 13 -32.81 27.44 49.45
N SER A 14 -31.85 27.10 48.59
CA SER A 14 -31.55 25.71 48.27
C SER A 14 -30.85 25.07 49.47
N GLU A 15 -31.51 24.16 50.20
CA GLU A 15 -30.87 23.35 51.24
C GLU A 15 -29.66 22.60 50.62
N GLU A 16 -28.44 23.04 50.94
CA GLU A 16 -27.21 22.36 50.52
C GLU A 16 -27.17 20.96 51.14
N THR A 17 -27.53 19.94 50.36
CA THR A 17 -27.49 18.55 50.81
C THR A 17 -26.04 18.07 50.87
N LEU A 18 -25.44 18.07 52.06
CA LEU A 18 -24.06 17.62 52.30
C LEU A 18 -23.90 16.10 52.14
N ALA A 19 -22.92 15.67 51.35
CA ALA A 19 -22.58 14.25 51.17
C ALA A 19 -21.43 13.80 52.09
N PHE A 20 -21.61 12.69 52.81
CA PHE A 20 -20.61 12.16 53.75
C PHE A 20 -19.96 10.86 53.25
N PHE A 21 -18.67 10.90 52.91
CA PHE A 21 -17.91 9.70 52.51
C PHE A 21 -17.22 8.99 53.67
N THR A 22 -16.90 9.75 54.73
CA THR A 22 -16.49 9.24 56.04
C THR A 22 -17.04 10.17 57.12
N SER A 23 -16.88 9.81 58.40
CA SER A 23 -17.22 10.70 59.53
C SER A 23 -16.50 12.06 59.51
N GLN A 24 -15.42 12.19 58.74
CA GLN A 24 -14.58 13.39 58.66
C GLN A 24 -14.51 14.00 57.25
N LEU A 25 -15.06 13.33 56.23
CA LEU A 25 -15.03 13.81 54.84
C LEU A 25 -16.45 14.09 54.36
N ARG A 26 -16.88 15.33 54.61
CA ARG A 26 -18.10 15.94 54.06
C ARG A 26 -17.78 16.67 52.76
N VAL A 27 -18.72 16.67 51.82
CA VAL A 27 -18.55 17.29 50.50
C VAL A 27 -19.84 18.04 50.13
N PRO A 28 -19.78 19.34 49.81
CA PRO A 28 -20.96 20.15 49.49
C PRO A 28 -21.48 19.95 48.06
N LYS A 29 -20.63 19.52 47.11
CA LYS A 29 -20.99 19.34 45.70
C LYS A 29 -20.77 17.91 45.25
N VAL A 30 -21.81 17.29 44.70
CA VAL A 30 -21.76 15.96 44.07
C VAL A 30 -22.17 16.07 42.61
N ILE A 31 -21.34 15.53 41.72
CA ILE A 31 -21.55 15.47 40.28
C ILE A 31 -21.71 14.00 39.90
N TYR A 32 -22.81 13.64 39.24
CA TYR A 32 -23.03 12.30 38.71
C TYR A 32 -22.72 12.25 37.22
N THR A 33 -21.98 11.24 36.78
CA THR A 33 -21.61 11.08 35.37
C THR A 33 -21.47 9.61 34.99
N THR A 34 -21.63 9.33 33.71
CA THR A 34 -21.32 8.03 33.08
C THR A 34 -20.08 8.10 32.20
N VAL A 35 -19.38 9.25 32.19
CA VAL A 35 -18.21 9.50 31.34
C VAL A 35 -17.05 9.94 32.23
N PRO A 36 -15.84 9.36 32.06
CA PRO A 36 -14.64 9.83 32.75
C PRO A 36 -14.40 11.33 32.52
N ILE A 37 -13.93 12.03 33.55
CA ILE A 37 -13.66 13.48 33.48
C ILE A 37 -12.15 13.72 33.41
N GLU A 38 -11.73 14.60 32.50
CA GLU A 38 -10.33 14.98 32.30
C GLU A 38 -9.81 15.96 33.36
N TYR A 39 -10.60 16.96 33.70
CA TYR A 39 -10.30 17.95 34.74
C TYR A 39 -11.43 17.97 35.77
N PRO A 40 -11.41 17.06 36.75
CA PRO A 40 -12.44 17.05 37.79
C PRO A 40 -12.39 18.35 38.60
N ASP A 41 -13.57 18.91 38.88
CA ASP A 41 -13.73 20.07 39.76
C ASP A 41 -13.14 19.81 41.15
N THR A 42 -12.64 20.86 41.79
CA THR A 42 -12.09 20.84 43.14
C THR A 42 -12.65 22.00 43.96
N SER A 43 -12.55 21.91 45.28
CA SER A 43 -12.84 23.03 46.19
C SER A 43 -12.15 22.81 47.52
N SER A 44 -12.07 23.84 48.37
CA SER A 44 -11.50 23.74 49.72
C SER A 44 -12.19 22.66 50.57
N GLU A 45 -13.51 22.54 50.48
CA GLU A 45 -14.31 21.53 51.18
C GLU A 45 -14.43 20.19 50.43
N GLY A 46 -14.17 20.21 49.12
CA GLY A 46 -14.18 19.05 48.24
C GLY A 46 -15.30 19.09 47.20
N VAL A 47 -15.08 18.41 46.09
CA VAL A 47 -16.11 18.08 45.09
C VAL A 47 -16.05 16.58 44.81
N ALA A 48 -17.20 15.91 44.84
CA ALA A 48 -17.31 14.49 44.57
C ALA A 48 -17.85 14.28 43.16
N THR A 49 -17.11 13.54 42.32
CA THR A 49 -17.62 13.01 41.06
C THR A 49 -17.92 11.52 41.23
N VAL A 50 -19.17 11.14 41.01
CA VAL A 50 -19.66 9.76 41.14
C VAL A 50 -19.91 9.20 39.74
N TYR A 51 -19.26 8.08 39.44
CA TYR A 51 -19.31 7.41 38.16
C TYR A 51 -20.19 6.17 38.27
N ASN A 52 -21.22 6.08 37.43
CA ASN A 52 -21.93 4.81 37.22
C ASN A 52 -21.11 3.94 36.26
N VAL A 53 -20.57 2.84 36.78
CA VAL A 53 -19.70 1.91 36.04
C VAL A 53 -20.42 0.62 35.64
N THR A 54 -21.76 0.63 35.63
CA THR A 54 -22.56 -0.52 35.19
C THR A 54 -22.15 -0.95 33.77
N GLY A 55 -21.79 -2.23 33.60
CA GLY A 55 -21.39 -2.80 32.31
C GLY A 55 -19.96 -2.46 31.86
N TRP A 56 -19.16 -1.76 32.66
CA TRP A 56 -17.77 -1.47 32.31
C TRP A 56 -16.90 -2.70 32.51
N LYS A 57 -15.96 -2.94 31.60
CA LYS A 57 -14.98 -4.03 31.73
C LYS A 57 -14.05 -3.83 32.93
N ASN A 58 -13.71 -2.58 33.23
CA ASN A 58 -12.87 -2.22 34.36
C ASN A 58 -13.37 -0.91 35.00
N HIS A 59 -13.86 -0.97 36.23
CA HIS A 59 -14.38 0.18 36.97
C HIS A 59 -13.31 1.27 37.23
N THR A 60 -12.01 0.93 37.22
CA THR A 60 -10.96 1.93 37.47
C THR A 60 -10.70 2.87 36.29
N ASP A 61 -11.24 2.54 35.12
CA ASP A 61 -11.16 3.40 33.93
C ASP A 61 -11.89 4.74 34.17
N ALA A 62 -12.78 4.82 35.16
CA ALA A 62 -13.41 6.07 35.60
C ALA A 62 -12.39 7.16 35.96
N PHE A 63 -11.18 6.77 36.36
CA PHE A 63 -10.11 7.67 36.77
C PHE A 63 -8.97 7.75 35.74
N SER A 64 -9.06 7.05 34.60
CA SER A 64 -7.95 6.97 33.64
C SER A 64 -7.74 8.25 32.85
N ASP A 65 -8.77 9.08 32.74
CA ASP A 65 -8.77 10.22 31.81
C ASP A 65 -8.30 11.52 32.49
N ILE A 66 -8.13 11.52 33.82
CA ILE A 66 -7.70 12.68 34.60
C ILE A 66 -6.32 13.19 34.15
N GLN A 67 -6.26 14.42 33.65
CA GLN A 67 -5.04 15.03 33.10
C GLN A 67 -4.05 15.49 34.19
N TYR A 68 -4.53 15.74 35.41
CA TYR A 68 -3.66 16.00 36.56
C TYR A 68 -2.76 14.79 36.89
N SER A 69 -1.58 15.06 37.46
CA SER A 69 -0.70 13.99 37.90
C SER A 69 -1.15 13.42 39.25
N THR A 70 -1.97 12.37 39.22
CA THR A 70 -2.62 11.78 40.41
C THR A 70 -1.79 10.75 41.16
N ASN A 71 -0.49 10.59 40.84
CA ASN A 71 0.37 9.53 41.39
C ASN A 71 1.30 10.03 42.51
N GLY A 72 0.94 11.12 43.18
CA GLY A 72 1.71 11.66 44.30
C GLY A 72 1.70 10.78 45.55
N SER A 73 2.34 11.29 46.59
CA SER A 73 2.35 10.63 47.90
C SER A 73 0.92 10.44 48.43
N GLY A 74 0.73 9.38 49.20
CA GLY A 74 -0.58 9.02 49.74
C GLY A 74 -0.66 7.59 50.21
N GLY A 75 -1.86 7.17 50.59
CA GLY A 75 -2.12 5.90 51.25
C GLY A 75 -3.40 5.25 50.75
N THR A 76 -3.49 3.93 50.97
CA THR A 76 -4.69 3.15 50.72
C THR A 76 -5.21 2.63 52.04
N THR A 77 -6.49 2.84 52.31
CA THR A 77 -7.15 2.36 53.52
C THR A 77 -8.50 1.73 53.16
N ASN A 78 -8.99 0.87 54.03
CA ASN A 78 -10.29 0.21 53.86
C ASN A 78 -11.28 0.87 54.81
N ILE A 79 -12.48 1.17 54.31
CA ILE A 79 -13.59 1.70 55.10
C ILE A 79 -14.66 0.62 55.11
N GLN A 80 -15.03 0.14 56.29
CA GLN A 80 -16.02 -0.92 56.44
C GLN A 80 -17.44 -0.41 56.16
N GLU A 81 -17.75 0.79 56.63
CA GLU A 81 -19.06 1.41 56.42
C GLU A 81 -18.89 2.81 55.82
N CYS A 82 -19.09 2.93 54.50
CA CYS A 82 -19.08 4.22 53.84
C CYS A 82 -20.50 4.82 53.83
N PRO A 83 -20.77 5.96 54.49
CA PRO A 83 -22.13 6.51 54.58
C PRO A 83 -22.72 6.84 53.22
N PHE A 84 -21.92 7.41 52.31
CA PHE A 84 -22.36 7.77 50.95
C PHE A 84 -22.85 6.57 50.13
N PHE A 85 -22.24 5.40 50.32
CA PHE A 85 -22.64 4.17 49.63
C PHE A 85 -23.58 3.30 50.48
N GLY A 86 -24.33 3.89 51.43
CA GLY A 86 -25.31 3.17 52.24
C GLY A 86 -24.70 2.12 53.17
N GLY A 87 -23.51 2.39 53.71
CA GLY A 87 -22.82 1.48 54.63
C GLY A 87 -22.02 0.37 53.94
N ILE A 88 -21.86 0.41 52.62
CA ILE A 88 -21.09 -0.61 51.89
C ILE A 88 -19.58 -0.46 52.15
N PRO A 89 -18.83 -1.57 52.31
CA PRO A 89 -17.38 -1.54 52.41
C PRO A 89 -16.72 -1.01 51.12
N VAL A 90 -15.80 -0.07 51.27
CA VAL A 90 -15.09 0.55 50.15
C VAL A 90 -13.58 0.62 50.40
N LYS A 91 -12.82 0.54 49.32
CA LYS A 91 -11.39 0.86 49.27
C LYS A 91 -11.22 2.35 49.03
N LYS A 92 -10.56 3.05 49.95
CA LYS A 92 -10.17 4.47 49.83
C LYS A 92 -8.71 4.57 49.41
N ASN A 93 -8.46 5.18 48.25
CA ASN A 93 -7.11 5.47 47.77
C ASN A 93 -6.93 6.98 47.64
N GLN A 94 -6.11 7.55 48.52
CA GLN A 94 -5.82 8.97 48.56
C GLN A 94 -4.43 9.24 47.96
N ARG A 95 -4.34 10.19 47.03
CA ARG A 95 -3.10 10.65 46.42
C ARG A 95 -3.08 12.17 46.31
N LYS A 96 -1.89 12.78 46.42
CA LYS A 96 -1.70 14.20 46.11
C LYS A 96 -1.47 14.42 44.61
N CYS A 97 -1.94 15.55 44.10
CA CYS A 97 -1.49 16.08 42.82
C CYS A 97 0.03 16.34 42.89
N GLN A 98 0.79 15.87 41.92
CA GLN A 98 2.24 16.14 41.87
C GLN A 98 2.58 17.53 41.30
N GLY A 99 1.56 18.28 40.86
CA GLY A 99 1.67 19.59 40.23
C GLY A 99 2.18 19.54 38.79
N ILE A 100 2.91 20.58 38.39
CA ILE A 100 3.37 20.81 37.00
C ILE A 100 4.88 21.03 36.93
N LYS A 101 5.38 21.12 35.70
CA LYS A 101 6.71 21.62 35.38
C LYS A 101 6.59 22.90 34.57
N PHE A 102 7.52 23.84 34.73
CA PHE A 102 7.51 25.11 34.00
C PHE A 102 8.93 25.58 33.70
N CYS A 103 9.11 26.44 32.70
CA CYS A 103 10.41 27.05 32.42
C CYS A 103 10.73 28.13 33.48
N GLN A 104 11.98 28.23 33.92
CA GLN A 104 12.42 29.25 34.88
C GLN A 104 12.13 30.71 34.45
N PHE A 105 11.97 30.96 33.15
CA PHE A 105 11.64 32.27 32.57
C PHE A 105 10.14 32.46 32.29
N THR A 106 9.30 31.56 32.80
CA THR A 106 7.84 31.65 32.65
C THR A 106 7.29 32.76 33.54
N ASP A 107 6.28 33.48 33.05
CA ASP A 107 5.62 34.54 33.83
C ASP A 107 5.14 34.00 35.20
N PRO A 108 5.61 34.56 36.34
CA PRO A 108 5.16 34.16 37.66
C PRO A 108 3.64 34.25 37.85
N GLU A 109 2.96 35.20 37.21
CA GLU A 109 1.49 35.32 37.28
C GLU A 109 0.82 34.09 36.66
N LEU A 110 1.33 33.62 35.52
CA LEU A 110 0.85 32.41 34.86
C LEU A 110 1.17 31.16 35.69
N VAL A 111 2.37 31.03 36.23
CA VAL A 111 2.80 29.84 36.98
C VAL A 111 2.00 29.66 38.28
N ASN A 112 1.59 30.77 38.90
CA ASN A 112 0.89 30.79 40.19
C ASN A 112 -0.63 30.90 40.04
N GLN A 113 -1.17 30.78 38.83
CA GLN A 113 -2.61 30.81 38.62
C GLN A 113 -3.30 29.73 39.44
N GLU A 114 -4.32 30.13 40.20
CA GLU A 114 -5.15 29.21 40.97
C GLU A 114 -6.43 28.85 40.22
N HIS A 115 -6.88 27.61 40.39
CA HIS A 115 -8.17 27.18 39.82
C HIS A 115 -8.80 26.02 40.59
N CYS A 116 -10.13 25.95 40.47
CA CYS A 116 -10.99 24.90 41.01
C CYS A 116 -11.78 24.17 39.90
N SER A 117 -11.91 24.78 38.73
CA SER A 117 -12.51 24.22 37.53
C SER A 117 -11.69 24.66 36.31
N VAL A 118 -11.86 23.98 35.18
CA VAL A 118 -11.16 24.31 33.94
C VAL A 118 -12.19 24.65 32.88
N ASP A 119 -12.11 25.88 32.37
CA ASP A 119 -12.87 26.36 31.23
C ASP A 119 -11.90 26.84 30.15
N PHE A 120 -11.75 26.04 29.10
CA PHE A 120 -10.84 26.30 27.99
C PHE A 120 -11.26 27.50 27.12
N ASP A 121 -12.53 27.92 27.20
CA ASP A 121 -13.03 29.05 26.43
C ASP A 121 -12.88 30.39 27.16
N SER A 122 -12.47 30.37 28.43
CA SER A 122 -12.26 31.59 29.21
C SER A 122 -11.13 32.47 28.65
N GLU A 123 -11.27 33.80 28.82
CA GLU A 123 -10.32 34.81 28.32
C GLU A 123 -8.87 34.54 28.75
N ILE A 124 -8.71 33.91 29.91
CA ILE A 124 -7.42 33.52 30.48
C ILE A 124 -6.72 32.47 29.60
N PHE A 125 -7.41 31.41 29.16
CA PHE A 125 -6.82 30.40 28.26
C PHE A 125 -6.61 30.92 26.85
N GLN A 126 -7.48 31.80 26.36
CA GLN A 126 -7.32 32.44 25.06
C GLN A 126 -6.06 33.32 25.02
N HIS A 127 -5.81 34.09 26.08
CA HIS A 127 -4.62 34.93 26.23
C HIS A 127 -3.32 34.09 26.24
N TYR A 128 -3.29 32.94 26.93
CA TYR A 128 -2.13 32.04 26.93
C TYR A 128 -1.87 31.38 25.58
N THR A 129 -2.93 31.02 24.85
CA THR A 129 -2.83 30.45 23.51
C THR A 129 -2.29 31.48 22.50
N GLN A 130 -2.67 32.75 22.62
CA GLN A 130 -2.14 33.85 21.82
C GLN A 130 -0.64 34.12 22.07
N GLN A 131 -0.18 34.11 23.32
CA GLN A 131 1.25 34.28 23.66
C GLN A 131 2.14 33.15 23.09
N ASN A 132 1.62 31.92 23.01
CA ASN A 132 2.33 30.81 22.37
C ASN A 132 2.47 30.99 20.83
N ASN A 133 1.50 31.64 20.17
CA ASN A 133 1.51 31.85 18.71
C ASN A 133 2.47 32.95 18.27
N ASN A 134 2.57 34.05 19.03
CA ASN A 134 3.47 35.17 18.74
C ASN A 134 4.97 34.80 18.81
N ASN A 135 5.29 33.64 19.38
CA ASN A 135 6.63 33.20 19.74
C ASN A 135 7.39 32.38 18.68
N THR A 136 6.85 32.15 17.47
CA THR A 136 7.24 30.93 16.74
C THR A 136 8.06 31.07 15.46
N LYS A 137 7.95 32.15 14.67
CA LYS A 137 8.70 32.23 13.40
C LYS A 137 10.02 32.98 13.54
N GLU A 138 9.98 34.24 13.94
CA GLU A 138 11.18 35.08 14.06
C GLU A 138 12.15 34.56 15.12
N ALA A 139 11.64 34.22 16.32
CA ALA A 139 12.47 33.67 17.40
C ALA A 139 13.16 32.36 17.00
N LYS A 140 12.48 31.45 16.28
CA LYS A 140 13.07 30.18 15.83
C LYS A 140 14.10 30.37 14.70
N THR A 141 13.81 31.24 13.73
CA THR A 141 14.74 31.56 12.63
C THR A 141 16.00 32.24 13.14
N TYR A 142 15.88 33.19 14.07
CA TYR A 142 17.00 33.88 14.68
C TYR A 142 17.86 32.93 15.54
N THR A 143 17.24 31.99 16.25
CA THR A 143 17.94 31.00 17.07
C THR A 143 18.72 29.98 16.25
N LEU A 144 18.16 29.54 15.11
CA LEU A 144 18.89 28.68 14.18
C LEU A 144 20.13 29.40 13.63
N PHE A 145 20.01 30.70 13.38
CA PHE A 145 21.10 31.56 12.91
C PHE A 145 22.20 31.74 13.97
N LEU A 146 21.84 31.89 15.24
CA LEU A 146 22.78 32.03 16.37
C LEU A 146 23.46 30.72 16.73
N ALA A 147 22.74 29.60 16.69
CA ALA A 147 23.34 28.27 16.87
C ALA A 147 24.29 27.88 15.72
N ALA A 148 24.12 28.49 14.53
CA ALA A 148 24.97 28.28 13.36
C ALA A 148 26.20 29.21 13.30
N LYS A 149 26.32 30.21 14.18
CA LYS A 149 27.46 31.13 14.23
C LYS A 149 27.97 31.28 15.66
N ASP A 150 29.16 30.74 15.92
CA ASP A 150 29.99 31.04 17.10
C ASP A 150 30.50 32.49 17.08
N THR A 151 29.61 33.50 16.99
CA THR A 151 29.99 34.91 16.90
C THR A 151 29.14 35.78 17.83
N PRO A 152 29.75 36.66 18.65
CA PRO A 152 28.99 37.60 19.47
C PRO A 152 28.28 38.62 18.57
N CYS A 153 26.96 38.72 18.70
CA CYS A 153 26.15 39.72 18.03
C CYS A 153 25.86 40.87 18.99
N SER A 154 26.09 42.11 18.56
CA SER A 154 25.85 43.36 19.30
C SER A 154 24.42 43.89 19.16
N ALA A 155 23.48 43.09 18.66
CA ALA A 155 22.07 43.48 18.61
C ALA A 155 21.48 43.43 20.03
N SER A 156 20.99 44.56 20.53
CA SER A 156 20.15 44.61 21.72
C SER A 156 18.81 43.95 21.41
N VAL A 157 18.71 42.65 21.64
CA VAL A 157 17.41 41.97 21.69
C VAL A 157 16.67 42.61 22.86
N GLN A 158 15.61 43.35 22.58
CA GLN A 158 14.70 43.82 23.63
C GLN A 158 14.31 42.63 24.51
N ASP A 159 14.07 42.85 25.80
CA ASP A 159 13.51 41.84 26.73
C ASP A 159 12.08 41.49 26.29
N THR A 160 11.94 40.80 25.16
CA THR A 160 10.66 40.59 24.50
C THR A 160 10.57 39.12 24.15
N VAL A 161 10.14 38.33 25.12
CA VAL A 161 8.81 37.69 25.19
C VAL A 161 8.78 36.82 26.45
N LYS A 162 7.80 37.03 27.34
CA LYS A 162 7.61 36.21 28.53
C LYS A 162 7.35 34.75 28.12
N CYS A 163 8.06 33.80 28.74
CA CYS A 163 7.83 32.39 28.44
C CYS A 163 6.47 31.96 28.99
N SER A 164 5.79 31.06 28.29
CA SER A 164 4.51 30.45 28.67
C SER A 164 4.62 28.92 28.73
N MET A 165 5.84 28.38 28.87
CA MET A 165 6.07 26.93 28.79
C MET A 165 5.68 26.22 30.08
N ILE A 166 4.57 25.49 29.99
CA ILE A 166 4.04 24.64 31.06
C ILE A 166 3.97 23.20 30.55
N LEU A 167 4.40 22.28 31.39
CA LEU A 167 4.55 20.87 31.06
C LEU A 167 3.90 20.00 32.12
N SER A 168 3.39 18.84 31.70
CA SER A 168 2.95 17.81 32.62
C SER A 168 4.12 17.34 33.50
N LYS A 169 3.84 16.95 34.74
CA LYS A 169 4.86 16.42 35.66
C LYS A 169 5.63 15.21 35.07
N SER A 170 4.94 14.40 34.26
CA SER A 170 5.48 13.25 33.55
C SER A 170 6.48 13.59 32.46
N CYS A 171 6.55 14.84 32.01
CA CYS A 171 7.48 15.26 30.97
C CYS A 171 8.93 15.05 31.42
N LYS A 172 9.74 14.38 30.58
CA LYS A 172 11.15 14.06 30.87
C LYS A 172 12.12 15.18 30.49
N ARG A 173 11.63 16.27 29.91
CA ARG A 173 12.46 17.38 29.45
C ARG A 173 13.05 18.13 30.63
N LYS A 174 14.34 18.44 30.52
CA LYS A 174 15.09 19.22 31.52
C LYS A 174 15.28 20.69 31.12
N LYS A 175 15.17 20.99 29.81
CA LYS A 175 15.40 22.32 29.25
C LYS A 175 14.20 22.77 28.40
N CYS A 176 13.95 24.08 28.43
CA CYS A 176 13.01 24.75 27.55
C CYS A 176 13.44 24.62 26.08
N ASP A 177 12.48 24.51 25.16
CA ASP A 177 12.77 24.55 23.71
C ASP A 177 12.84 26.00 23.21
N MET A 178 12.20 26.92 23.93
CA MET A 178 12.33 28.33 23.64
C MET A 178 13.69 28.80 24.16
N PRO A 179 14.46 29.52 23.34
CA PRO A 179 15.63 30.24 23.77
C PRO A 179 15.19 31.48 24.55
N HIS A 180 16.01 31.89 25.51
CA HIS A 180 15.78 33.06 26.34
C HIS A 180 17.03 33.92 26.36
N THR A 181 16.85 35.23 26.47
CA THR A 181 17.97 36.15 26.73
C THR A 181 18.11 36.30 28.24
N HIS A 182 19.31 36.07 28.76
CA HIS A 182 19.65 36.33 30.15
C HIS A 182 20.99 37.07 30.19
N ASN A 183 20.99 38.28 30.74
CA ASN A 183 22.17 39.15 30.81
C ASN A 183 22.87 39.35 29.44
N GLY A 184 22.08 39.55 28.37
CA GLY A 184 22.60 39.75 27.01
C GLY A 184 23.11 38.48 26.31
N THR A 185 23.03 37.31 26.96
CA THR A 185 23.40 36.01 26.37
C THR A 185 22.18 35.14 26.14
N ILE A 186 22.24 34.30 25.10
CA ILE A 186 21.13 33.41 24.77
C ILE A 186 21.34 32.07 25.48
N VAL A 187 20.35 31.70 26.30
CA VAL A 187 20.37 30.53 27.15
C VAL A 187 19.11 29.70 26.96
N ARG A 188 19.18 28.42 27.32
CA ARG A 188 17.98 27.57 27.46
C ARG A 188 17.57 27.53 28.92
N GLY A 189 16.31 27.88 29.20
CA GLY A 189 15.77 27.87 30.55
C GLY A 189 15.71 26.46 31.14
N GLU A 190 16.00 26.34 32.43
CA GLU A 190 15.78 25.11 33.18
C GLU A 190 14.27 24.87 33.36
N ILE A 191 13.89 23.60 33.36
CA ILE A 191 12.53 23.18 33.70
C ILE A 191 12.46 22.89 35.21
N ILE A 192 11.66 23.67 35.90
CA ILE A 192 11.49 23.65 37.35
C ILE A 192 10.19 22.90 37.72
N ASP A 193 10.23 22.18 38.83
CA ASP A 193 9.08 21.49 39.40
C ASP A 193 8.26 22.41 40.31
N LYS A 194 6.93 22.42 40.14
CA LYS A 194 6.00 23.10 41.04
C LYS A 194 5.05 22.07 41.68
N PRO A 195 5.13 21.84 43.01
CA PRO A 195 4.23 20.92 43.70
C PRO A 195 2.83 21.50 43.90
N CYS A 196 1.85 20.62 44.07
CA CYS A 196 0.45 20.96 44.33
C CYS A 196 -0.05 20.30 45.62
N GLN A 197 -1.02 20.91 46.29
CA GLN A 197 -1.59 20.40 47.55
C GLN A 197 -2.95 19.70 47.36
N VAL A 198 -3.55 19.77 46.17
CA VAL A 198 -4.82 19.11 45.87
C VAL A 198 -4.72 17.61 46.11
N ARG A 199 -5.75 17.06 46.75
CA ARG A 199 -5.87 15.62 47.07
C ARG A 199 -6.96 15.00 46.21
N PHE A 200 -6.63 13.88 45.58
CA PHE A 200 -7.55 13.00 44.89
C PHE A 200 -7.84 11.78 45.78
N ILE A 201 -9.09 11.57 46.15
CA ILE A 201 -9.53 10.48 47.00
C ILE A 201 -10.50 9.61 46.20
N LYS A 202 -10.05 8.42 45.82
CA LYS A 202 -10.85 7.45 45.07
C LYS A 202 -11.54 6.52 46.07
N PHE A 203 -12.85 6.36 45.94
CA PHE A 203 -13.66 5.39 46.66
C PHE A 203 -14.17 4.34 45.70
N ILE A 204 -13.82 3.08 45.95
CA ILE A 204 -14.18 1.93 45.12
C ILE A 204 -14.83 0.89 46.02
N PRO A 205 -16.14 0.60 45.87
CA PRO A 205 -16.78 -0.51 46.56
C PRO A 205 -16.07 -1.84 46.32
N TYR A 206 -16.03 -2.70 47.34
CA TYR A 206 -15.51 -4.06 47.18
C TYR A 206 -16.42 -4.92 46.32
N ASP A 207 -17.74 -4.73 46.48
CA ASP A 207 -18.76 -5.39 45.69
C ASP A 207 -19.38 -4.40 44.69
N ILE A 208 -18.77 -4.34 43.51
CA ILE A 208 -19.19 -3.47 42.41
C ILE A 208 -20.48 -3.97 41.75
N VAL A 209 -20.83 -5.26 41.92
CA VAL A 209 -22.09 -5.82 41.42
C VAL A 209 -23.25 -5.28 42.25
N LYS A 210 -23.10 -5.26 43.58
CA LYS A 210 -24.07 -4.67 44.50
C LYS A 210 -24.11 -3.15 44.46
N CYS A 211 -22.97 -2.51 44.23
CA CYS A 211 -22.85 -1.05 44.12
C CYS A 211 -22.03 -0.66 42.88
N PRO A 212 -22.67 -0.43 41.73
CA PRO A 212 -21.98 -0.12 40.48
C PRO A 212 -21.56 1.37 40.39
N PHE A 213 -21.20 1.97 41.52
CA PHE A 213 -20.79 3.36 41.61
C PHE A 213 -19.40 3.47 42.23
N VAL A 214 -18.53 4.25 41.59
CA VAL A 214 -17.23 4.64 42.16
C VAL A 214 -17.18 6.15 42.27
N ALA A 215 -16.45 6.69 43.25
CA ALA A 215 -16.38 8.14 43.46
C ALA A 215 -14.94 8.65 43.48
N LEU A 216 -14.74 9.85 42.93
CA LEU A 216 -13.54 10.66 43.06
C LEU A 216 -13.88 11.91 43.85
N VAL A 217 -13.29 12.09 45.03
CA VAL A 217 -13.38 13.33 45.79
C VAL A 217 -12.09 14.11 45.63
N CYS A 218 -12.20 15.33 45.10
CA CYS A 218 -11.08 16.24 44.90
C CYS A 218 -11.13 17.38 45.93
N VAL A 219 -10.10 17.52 46.76
CA VAL A 219 -10.07 18.52 47.85
C VAL A 219 -8.85 19.44 47.73
N GLY A 220 -9.09 20.74 47.82
CA GLY A 220 -8.12 21.82 47.72
C GLY A 220 -8.29 22.67 46.45
N THR A 221 -7.51 23.73 46.37
CA THR A 221 -7.39 24.60 45.20
C THR A 221 -6.06 24.31 44.50
N HIS A 222 -6.07 24.16 43.18
CA HIS A 222 -4.82 24.06 42.42
C HIS A 222 -4.11 25.41 42.49
N ASN A 223 -2.80 25.40 42.72
CA ASN A 223 -1.95 26.59 42.82
C ASN A 223 -1.11 26.80 41.56
N HIS A 224 -1.52 26.17 40.46
CA HIS A 224 -0.85 26.15 39.18
C HIS A 224 -1.91 26.07 38.09
N PRO A 225 -1.66 26.58 36.87
CA PRO A 225 -2.60 26.42 35.76
C PRO A 225 -2.77 24.95 35.38
N PRO A 226 -3.90 24.54 34.78
CA PRO A 226 -4.11 23.15 34.45
C PRO A 226 -3.10 22.70 33.39
N PRO A 227 -2.54 21.49 33.53
CA PRO A 227 -1.63 20.94 32.53
C PRO A 227 -2.36 20.78 31.20
N ALA A 228 -1.65 20.84 30.08
CA ALA A 228 -2.25 20.54 28.78
C ALA A 228 -2.83 19.11 28.76
N PRO A 229 -3.96 18.89 28.06
CA PRO A 229 -4.59 17.57 27.93
C PRO A 229 -3.74 16.65 27.06
N GLU A 230 -2.72 16.04 27.67
CA GLU A 230 -1.76 15.15 27.02
C GLU A 230 -2.19 13.69 27.03
N ARG A 231 -3.18 13.28 27.82
CA ARG A 231 -3.73 11.91 27.77
C ARG A 231 -4.85 11.82 26.73
N ILE A 232 -5.02 10.67 26.09
CA ILE A 232 -6.20 10.43 25.22
C ILE A 232 -7.29 9.87 26.14
N PRO A 233 -8.50 10.46 26.16
CA PRO A 233 -9.63 9.88 26.86
C PRO A 233 -9.89 8.44 26.43
N SER A 234 -10.24 7.58 27.38
CA SER A 234 -10.46 6.15 27.20
C SER A 234 -11.49 5.84 26.10
N GLY A 235 -12.61 6.56 26.06
CA GLY A 235 -13.64 6.42 25.03
C GLY A 235 -13.11 6.69 23.63
N ILE A 236 -12.38 7.81 23.45
CA ILE A 236 -11.76 8.18 22.17
C ILE A 236 -10.70 7.15 21.77
N LYS A 237 -9.88 6.71 22.74
CA LYS A 237 -8.85 5.70 22.51
C LYS A 237 -9.46 4.37 22.04
N ASN A 238 -10.53 3.89 22.68
CA ASN A 238 -11.20 2.64 22.32
C ASN A 238 -11.82 2.71 20.92
N ASN A 239 -12.43 3.85 20.59
CA ASN A 239 -12.96 4.13 19.26
C ASN A 239 -11.85 4.12 18.20
N LEU A 240 -10.72 4.77 18.50
CA LEU A 240 -9.58 4.83 17.60
C LEU A 240 -8.91 3.45 17.43
N GLU A 241 -8.78 2.67 18.51
CA GLU A 241 -8.30 1.27 18.45
C GLU A 241 -9.23 0.41 17.58
N SER A 242 -10.55 0.57 17.71
CA SER A 242 -11.54 -0.15 16.89
C SER A 242 -11.44 0.22 15.41
N LEU A 243 -11.37 1.52 15.09
CA LEU A 243 -11.16 2.00 13.72
C LEU A 243 -9.87 1.44 13.12
N ILE A 244 -8.76 1.49 13.87
CA ILE A 244 -7.46 0.99 13.41
C ILE A 244 -7.53 -0.51 13.12
N THR A 245 -8.12 -1.30 14.02
CA THR A 245 -8.24 -2.74 13.85
C THR A 245 -9.08 -3.09 12.62
N GLN A 246 -10.23 -2.42 12.42
CA GLN A 246 -11.07 -2.62 11.24
C GLN A 246 -10.33 -2.24 9.95
N ALA A 247 -9.60 -1.12 9.96
CA ALA A 247 -8.82 -0.68 8.82
C ALA A 247 -7.73 -1.69 8.45
N ILE A 248 -7.00 -2.25 9.44
CA ILE A 248 -5.96 -3.27 9.20
C ILE A 248 -6.58 -4.57 8.66
N GLN A 249 -7.73 -4.99 9.17
CA GLN A 249 -8.43 -6.18 8.66
C GLN A 249 -8.89 -6.00 7.20
N GLN A 250 -9.24 -4.78 6.79
CA GLN A 250 -9.59 -4.48 5.39
C GLN A 250 -8.35 -4.35 4.48
N ASP A 251 -7.30 -3.64 4.94
CA ASP A 251 -6.02 -3.52 4.26
C ASP A 251 -4.87 -3.71 5.25
N ASP A 252 -4.18 -4.87 5.13
CA ASP A 252 -3.08 -5.28 6.01
C ASP A 252 -1.78 -4.44 5.84
N ASN A 253 -1.87 -3.31 5.13
CA ASN A 253 -0.79 -2.34 4.94
C ASN A 253 -1.15 -0.93 5.44
N VAL A 254 -2.14 -0.81 6.33
CA VAL A 254 -2.49 0.46 7.00
C VAL A 254 -1.31 1.04 7.77
N THR A 255 -1.11 2.35 7.62
CA THR A 255 -0.11 3.14 8.35
C THR A 255 -0.78 4.33 9.03
N SER A 256 -0.09 4.96 9.99
CA SER A 256 -0.56 6.22 10.59
C SER A 256 -0.86 7.29 9.54
N ARG A 257 -0.06 7.35 8.46
CA ARG A 257 -0.29 8.31 7.37
C ARG A 257 -1.53 7.96 6.55
N SER A 258 -1.77 6.69 6.24
CA SER A 258 -2.96 6.30 5.45
C SER A 258 -4.26 6.54 6.20
N ILE A 259 -4.25 6.46 7.53
CA ILE A 259 -5.39 6.84 8.38
C ILE A 259 -5.64 8.35 8.29
N LEU A 260 -4.57 9.16 8.37
CA LEU A 260 -4.66 10.63 8.29
C LEU A 260 -5.05 11.15 6.91
N SER A 261 -4.62 10.49 5.83
CA SER A 261 -4.87 10.93 4.45
C SER A 261 -6.15 10.35 3.84
N GLY A 262 -6.83 9.46 4.55
CA GLY A 262 -8.03 8.78 4.06
C GLY A 262 -9.31 9.35 4.65
N ASN A 263 -10.45 8.97 4.07
CA ASN A 263 -11.78 9.39 4.55
C ASN A 263 -12.21 8.68 5.84
N LEU A 264 -11.36 7.81 6.41
CA LEU A 264 -11.67 7.01 7.61
C LEU A 264 -11.99 7.89 8.83
N LEU A 265 -11.24 8.99 9.02
CA LEU A 265 -11.46 9.91 10.14
C LEU A 265 -12.79 10.65 10.01
N SER A 266 -13.08 11.18 8.82
CA SER A 266 -14.35 11.82 8.50
C SER A 266 -15.51 10.85 8.69
N ALA A 267 -15.41 9.62 8.19
CA ALA A 267 -16.48 8.63 8.27
C ALA A 267 -16.80 8.22 9.72
N TYR A 268 -15.79 8.15 10.60
CA TYR A 268 -15.96 7.62 11.96
C TYR A 268 -16.17 8.71 13.02
N PHE A 269 -15.47 9.84 12.91
CA PHE A 269 -15.51 10.92 13.89
C PHE A 269 -16.18 12.20 13.37
N ASN A 270 -16.53 12.28 12.08
CA ASN A 270 -17.01 13.49 11.42
C ASN A 270 -16.07 14.69 11.61
N LYS A 271 -14.75 14.43 11.61
CA LYS A 271 -13.66 15.40 11.75
C LYS A 271 -12.64 15.24 10.62
N GLU A 272 -11.98 16.33 10.24
CA GLU A 272 -10.95 16.29 9.19
C GLU A 272 -9.58 15.95 9.77
N THR A 273 -9.30 16.39 11.00
CA THR A 273 -8.01 16.14 11.66
C THR A 273 -8.17 15.41 12.99
N LEU A 274 -7.14 14.64 13.38
CA LEU A 274 -7.14 13.98 14.70
C LEU A 274 -7.10 14.98 15.86
N ALA A 275 -6.52 16.17 15.65
CA ALA A 275 -6.49 17.21 16.67
C ALA A 275 -7.90 17.74 17.00
N GLU A 276 -8.82 17.76 16.02
CA GLU A 276 -10.24 18.08 16.24
C GLU A 276 -11.01 16.98 16.96
N VAL A 277 -10.56 15.72 16.86
CA VAL A 277 -11.11 14.62 17.67
C VAL A 277 -10.70 14.81 19.12
N HIS A 278 -9.41 15.06 19.34
CA HIS A 278 -8.87 15.42 20.64
C HIS A 278 -7.48 16.05 20.49
N VAL A 279 -7.23 17.18 21.16
CA VAL A 279 -5.95 17.92 21.12
C VAL A 279 -4.74 17.04 21.42
N SER A 280 -4.87 16.05 22.29
CA SER A 280 -3.78 15.14 22.64
C SER A 280 -3.31 14.29 21.44
N LEU A 281 -4.15 14.09 20.42
CA LEU A 281 -3.82 13.35 19.21
C LEU A 281 -3.05 14.19 18.17
N ASN A 282 -2.79 15.48 18.44
CA ASN A 282 -1.83 16.27 17.69
C ASN A 282 -0.42 15.65 17.73
N ASN A 283 -0.11 14.89 18.79
CA ASN A 283 1.08 14.05 18.83
C ASN A 283 0.85 12.75 18.05
N ILE A 284 1.33 12.72 16.80
CA ILE A 284 1.24 11.56 15.90
C ILE A 284 1.89 10.28 16.45
N ASP A 285 2.83 10.37 17.40
CA ASP A 285 3.48 9.20 17.98
C ASP A 285 2.48 8.32 18.74
N LYS A 286 1.40 8.92 19.27
CA LYS A 286 0.32 8.16 19.90
C LYS A 286 -0.45 7.32 18.89
N LEU A 287 -0.78 7.90 17.74
CA LEU A 287 -1.39 7.14 16.65
C LEU A 287 -0.45 6.03 16.17
N ARG A 288 0.85 6.33 16.02
CA ARG A 288 1.86 5.33 15.64
C ARG A 288 1.94 4.19 16.65
N TYR A 289 1.89 4.50 17.94
CA TYR A 289 1.84 3.51 19.01
C TYR A 289 0.59 2.63 18.91
N LEU A 290 -0.60 3.22 18.73
CA LEU A 290 -1.86 2.48 18.63
C LEU A 290 -1.88 1.56 17.40
N VAL A 291 -1.42 2.05 16.25
CA VAL A 291 -1.27 1.23 15.02
C VAL A 291 -0.29 0.09 15.27
N GLY A 292 0.87 0.37 15.86
CA GLY A 292 1.86 -0.67 16.18
C GLY A 292 1.33 -1.71 17.17
N LYS A 293 0.54 -1.29 18.18
CA LYS A 293 -0.13 -2.17 19.13
C LYS A 293 -1.15 -3.07 18.41
N ALA A 294 -2.00 -2.49 17.55
CA ALA A 294 -3.00 -3.23 16.79
C ALA A 294 -2.37 -4.32 15.89
N TYR A 295 -1.29 -3.99 15.17
CA TYR A 295 -0.56 -5.00 14.38
C TYR A 295 0.01 -6.13 15.24
N LYS A 296 0.58 -5.83 16.41
CA LYS A 296 1.09 -6.88 17.33
C LYS A 296 -0.01 -7.79 17.86
N THR A 297 -1.22 -7.24 18.06
CA THR A 297 -2.38 -8.02 18.49
C THR A 297 -2.96 -8.87 17.37
N LEU A 298 -3.07 -8.32 16.16
CA LEU A 298 -3.61 -9.02 14.99
C LEU A 298 -2.64 -10.07 14.42
N HIS A 299 -1.33 -9.77 14.47
CA HIS A 299 -0.27 -10.60 13.90
C HIS A 299 0.78 -10.93 14.98
N PRO A 300 0.45 -11.76 15.99
CA PRO A 300 1.36 -12.08 17.09
C PRO A 300 2.66 -12.75 16.62
N PHE A 301 2.61 -13.46 15.49
CA PHE A 301 3.76 -14.13 14.85
C PHE A 301 4.42 -13.27 13.74
N GLY A 302 4.03 -11.99 13.64
CA GLY A 302 4.48 -11.09 12.58
C GLY A 302 3.82 -11.35 11.22
N GLN A 303 4.33 -10.68 10.19
CA GLN A 303 3.77 -10.70 8.82
C GLN A 303 4.76 -11.27 7.79
N GLY A 304 5.77 -12.00 8.28
CA GLY A 304 6.74 -12.74 7.46
C GLY A 304 6.31 -14.20 7.23
N VAL A 305 7.25 -15.05 6.83
CA VAL A 305 7.01 -16.48 6.54
C VAL A 305 6.33 -17.21 7.71
N ILE A 306 6.85 -17.03 8.94
CA ILE A 306 6.27 -17.63 10.15
C ILE A 306 4.85 -17.12 10.42
N GLY A 307 4.59 -15.84 10.16
CA GLY A 307 3.26 -15.25 10.27
C GLY A 307 2.25 -15.92 9.35
N ILE A 308 2.64 -16.19 8.10
CA ILE A 308 1.80 -16.85 7.10
C ILE A 308 1.56 -18.32 7.47
N TYR A 309 2.59 -19.01 7.94
CA TYR A 309 2.46 -20.39 8.42
C TYR A 309 1.41 -20.49 9.53
N HIS A 310 1.49 -19.61 10.54
CA HIS A 310 0.51 -19.56 11.62
C HIS A 310 -0.89 -19.13 11.14
N ASP A 311 -0.98 -18.23 10.16
CA ASP A 311 -2.28 -17.81 9.61
C ASP A 311 -2.98 -18.97 8.91
N ILE A 312 -2.29 -19.77 8.11
CA ILE A 312 -2.89 -20.91 7.40
C ILE A 312 -3.27 -22.05 8.35
N LEU A 313 -2.57 -22.22 9.47
CA LEU A 313 -2.94 -23.17 10.51
C LEU A 313 -4.26 -22.79 11.22
N ASN A 314 -4.71 -21.55 11.11
CA ASN A 314 -6.01 -21.14 11.62
C ASN A 314 -7.11 -21.57 10.62
N PRO A 315 -8.05 -22.45 11.00
CA PRO A 315 -9.12 -22.91 10.11
C PRO A 315 -10.04 -21.78 9.61
N LYS A 316 -10.03 -20.62 10.28
CA LYS A 316 -10.79 -19.43 9.88
C LYS A 316 -10.03 -18.52 8.93
N SER A 317 -8.78 -18.83 8.57
CA SER A 317 -8.01 -17.97 7.69
C SER A 317 -8.54 -18.03 6.26
N ASP A 318 -8.70 -16.83 5.69
CA ASP A 318 -9.01 -16.66 4.30
C ASP A 318 -7.87 -17.17 3.39
N LEU A 319 -6.65 -17.36 3.88
CA LEU A 319 -5.52 -17.81 3.06
C LEU A 319 -5.49 -19.32 2.81
N ILE A 320 -6.24 -20.13 3.56
CA ILE A 320 -6.14 -21.60 3.51
C ILE A 320 -6.40 -22.20 2.12
N ASN A 321 -7.30 -21.57 1.35
CA ASN A 321 -7.66 -22.00 -0.01
C ASN A 321 -6.86 -21.28 -1.10
N TYR A 322 -5.91 -20.42 -0.73
CA TYR A 322 -5.12 -19.65 -1.69
C TYR A 322 -3.64 -20.00 -1.61
N VAL A 323 -3.07 -20.05 -0.40
CA VAL A 323 -1.70 -20.54 -0.19
C VAL A 323 -1.75 -22.06 -0.17
N ARG A 324 -1.26 -22.69 -1.24
CA ARG A 324 -1.34 -24.14 -1.42
C ARG A 324 -0.22 -24.88 -0.72
N LYS A 325 0.97 -24.28 -0.70
CA LYS A 325 2.14 -24.91 -0.11
C LYS A 325 3.16 -23.88 0.33
N ILE A 326 3.84 -24.19 1.43
CA ILE A 326 5.00 -23.45 1.95
C ILE A 326 6.14 -24.45 2.07
N ASP A 327 7.10 -24.38 1.15
CA ASP A 327 8.32 -25.17 1.21
C ASP A 327 9.45 -24.34 1.84
N LEU A 328 9.98 -24.80 2.98
CA LEU A 328 11.09 -24.19 3.71
C LEU A 328 12.30 -25.12 3.70
N TYR A 329 13.39 -24.67 3.09
CA TYR A 329 14.61 -25.46 2.99
C TYR A 329 15.65 -24.94 3.98
N SER A 330 15.76 -25.61 5.13
CA SER A 330 16.62 -25.19 6.25
C SER A 330 18.10 -25.18 5.92
N ASN A 331 18.54 -25.99 4.96
CA ASN A 331 19.93 -26.13 4.55
C ASN A 331 20.47 -24.93 3.75
N ASN A 332 19.61 -24.18 3.06
CA ASN A 332 20.02 -23.07 2.20
C ASN A 332 19.14 -21.81 2.36
N GLY A 333 18.19 -21.80 3.30
CA GLY A 333 17.30 -20.67 3.56
C GLY A 333 16.32 -20.37 2.42
N GLN A 334 16.13 -21.29 1.47
CA GLN A 334 15.19 -21.11 0.37
C GLN A 334 13.75 -21.22 0.85
N VAL A 335 12.92 -20.30 0.37
CA VAL A 335 11.49 -20.24 0.66
C VAL A 335 10.74 -20.29 -0.66
N ILE A 336 9.74 -21.17 -0.77
CA ILE A 336 8.82 -21.20 -1.91
C ILE A 336 7.39 -21.24 -1.34
N ILE A 337 6.64 -20.16 -1.55
CA ILE A 337 5.24 -20.07 -1.13
C ILE A 337 4.37 -19.99 -2.39
N THR A 338 3.71 -21.08 -2.72
CA THR A 338 2.88 -21.19 -3.92
C THR A 338 1.45 -20.80 -3.63
N CYS A 339 0.96 -19.77 -4.34
CA CYS A 339 -0.37 -19.21 -4.19
C CYS A 339 -1.19 -19.37 -5.48
N MET A 340 -2.37 -19.97 -5.37
CA MET A 340 -3.25 -20.28 -6.50
C MET A 340 -4.70 -20.55 -6.03
N LEU A 341 -5.69 -20.01 -6.75
CA LEU A 341 -7.12 -20.33 -6.60
C LEU A 341 -7.49 -21.58 -7.41
N ASP A 342 -8.56 -22.28 -7.03
CA ASP A 342 -8.99 -23.51 -7.72
C ASP A 342 -9.29 -23.26 -9.21
N ASN A 343 -9.98 -22.15 -9.51
CA ASN A 343 -10.30 -21.77 -10.88
C ASN A 343 -9.06 -21.41 -11.70
N GLN A 344 -8.00 -20.90 -11.06
CA GLN A 344 -6.73 -20.65 -11.73
C GLN A 344 -6.06 -21.95 -12.15
N ALA A 345 -6.01 -22.96 -11.26
CA ALA A 345 -5.43 -24.26 -11.57
C ALA A 345 -6.14 -24.94 -12.75
N LYS A 346 -7.49 -24.96 -12.72
CA LYS A 346 -8.32 -25.56 -13.77
C LYS A 346 -8.16 -24.87 -15.12
N LYS A 347 -8.00 -23.55 -15.14
CA LYS A 347 -7.81 -22.79 -16.38
C LYS A 347 -6.37 -22.87 -16.89
N LEU A 348 -5.38 -23.03 -16.01
CA LEU A 348 -3.97 -23.14 -16.38
C LEU A 348 -3.70 -24.40 -17.24
N ILE A 349 -4.32 -25.53 -16.89
CA ILE A 349 -4.14 -26.80 -17.63
C ILE A 349 -4.77 -26.79 -19.03
N THR A 350 -5.66 -25.84 -19.33
CA THR A 350 -6.31 -25.71 -20.65
C THR A 350 -5.57 -24.76 -21.60
N LEU A 351 -4.47 -24.15 -21.16
CA LEU A 351 -3.74 -23.20 -22.00
C LEU A 351 -2.91 -23.91 -23.08
N ASP A 352 -2.69 -23.23 -24.21
CA ASP A 352 -1.67 -23.64 -25.19
C ASP A 352 -0.29 -23.07 -24.83
N TYR A 353 -0.26 -21.92 -24.15
CA TYR A 353 0.96 -21.23 -23.75
C TYR A 353 0.72 -20.29 -22.56
N PHE A 354 1.81 -19.95 -21.85
CA PHE A 354 1.80 -18.91 -20.83
C PHE A 354 3.15 -18.18 -20.78
N GLN A 355 3.18 -17.07 -20.04
CA GLN A 355 4.37 -16.27 -19.77
C GLN A 355 4.81 -16.45 -18.32
N ILE A 356 6.11 -16.50 -18.08
CA ILE A 356 6.71 -16.48 -16.73
C ILE A 356 7.61 -15.26 -16.56
N ASP A 357 7.55 -14.65 -15.39
CA ASP A 357 8.36 -13.47 -15.05
C ASP A 357 8.56 -13.36 -13.52
N VAL A 358 9.61 -12.66 -13.10
CA VAL A 358 9.96 -12.42 -11.70
C VAL A 358 9.92 -10.92 -11.38
N SER A 359 9.08 -10.55 -10.42
CA SER A 359 8.96 -9.19 -9.91
C SER A 359 9.75 -8.97 -8.63
N PHE A 360 10.65 -7.98 -8.65
CA PHE A 360 11.50 -7.61 -7.52
C PHE A 360 10.94 -6.45 -6.66
N LYS A 361 9.79 -5.88 -7.04
CA LYS A 361 9.30 -4.62 -6.45
C LYS A 361 8.21 -4.83 -5.40
N ARG A 362 7.55 -5.98 -5.40
CA ARG A 362 6.31 -6.18 -4.66
C ARG A 362 6.53 -6.30 -3.17
N VAL A 363 7.42 -7.19 -2.76
CA VAL A 363 7.72 -7.49 -1.35
C VAL A 363 8.98 -6.75 -0.93
N LYS A 364 9.01 -6.28 0.32
CA LYS A 364 10.21 -5.72 0.94
C LYS A 364 11.11 -6.84 1.45
N GLY A 365 12.38 -6.84 1.05
CA GLY A 365 13.39 -7.80 1.50
C GLY A 365 13.87 -8.69 0.34
N GLU A 366 14.27 -9.92 0.67
CA GLU A 366 14.91 -10.85 -0.28
C GLU A 366 13.92 -11.75 -1.04
N ILE A 367 12.65 -11.75 -0.64
CA ILE A 367 11.59 -12.54 -1.28
C ILE A 367 11.02 -11.74 -2.46
N ASN A 368 10.95 -12.38 -3.62
CA ASN A 368 10.46 -11.85 -4.87
C ASN A 368 9.20 -12.61 -5.30
N GLU A 369 8.47 -12.07 -6.29
CA GLU A 369 7.22 -12.64 -6.77
C GLU A 369 7.41 -13.21 -8.18
N PHE A 370 7.42 -14.53 -8.32
CA PHE A 370 7.37 -15.23 -9.60
C PHE A 370 5.91 -15.39 -10.02
N GLU A 371 5.57 -15.05 -11.26
CA GLU A 371 4.20 -15.10 -11.76
C GLU A 371 4.08 -15.95 -13.02
N ILE A 372 2.93 -16.61 -13.17
CA ILE A 372 2.50 -17.25 -14.41
C ILE A 372 1.31 -16.49 -14.95
N ASN A 373 1.44 -15.93 -16.15
CA ASN A 373 0.48 -14.98 -16.70
C ASN A 373 0.10 -15.32 -18.15
N THR A 374 -1.14 -15.01 -18.53
CA THR A 374 -1.55 -14.98 -19.95
C THR A 374 -2.50 -13.82 -20.22
N TYR A 375 -2.70 -13.51 -21.49
CA TYR A 375 -3.76 -12.61 -21.91
C TYR A 375 -5.00 -13.42 -22.30
N ASP A 376 -6.13 -13.08 -21.70
CA ASP A 376 -7.41 -13.64 -22.06
C ASP A 376 -8.07 -12.74 -23.12
N SER A 377 -8.00 -13.19 -24.37
CA SER A 377 -8.53 -12.45 -25.52
C SER A 377 -10.05 -12.28 -25.46
N LYS A 378 -10.79 -13.21 -24.82
CA LYS A 378 -12.25 -13.17 -24.73
C LYS A 378 -12.74 -12.04 -23.80
N HIS A 379 -12.08 -11.84 -22.66
CA HIS A 379 -12.48 -10.86 -21.64
C HIS A 379 -11.58 -9.61 -21.66
N HIS A 380 -10.55 -9.60 -22.51
CA HIS A 380 -9.55 -8.54 -22.63
C HIS A 380 -8.80 -8.21 -21.33
N LEU A 381 -8.53 -9.24 -20.54
CA LEU A 381 -7.85 -9.14 -19.23
C LEU A 381 -6.52 -9.88 -19.25
N ILE A 382 -5.55 -9.37 -18.50
CA ILE A 382 -4.36 -10.16 -18.17
C ILE A 382 -4.69 -10.95 -16.91
N LEU A 383 -4.50 -12.26 -16.98
CA LEU A 383 -4.77 -13.18 -15.88
C LEU A 383 -3.46 -13.70 -15.33
N SER A 384 -3.31 -13.65 -14.01
CA SER A 384 -2.34 -14.44 -13.30
C SER A 384 -2.97 -15.78 -12.94
N PHE A 385 -2.23 -16.87 -13.10
CA PHE A 385 -2.66 -18.22 -12.75
C PHE A 385 -1.95 -18.73 -11.50
N CYS A 386 -0.76 -18.22 -11.22
CA CYS A 386 0.02 -18.62 -10.06
C CYS A 386 0.90 -17.46 -9.64
N ARG A 387 1.00 -17.26 -8.32
CA ARG A 387 1.99 -16.38 -7.70
C ARG A 387 2.84 -17.20 -6.75
N ILE A 388 4.14 -17.15 -6.94
CA ILE A 388 5.09 -17.86 -6.09
C ILE A 388 6.00 -16.82 -5.43
N PHE A 389 5.92 -16.73 -4.10
CA PHE A 389 6.81 -15.86 -3.35
C PHE A 389 8.07 -16.64 -2.97
N THR A 390 9.23 -16.22 -3.49
CA THR A 390 10.48 -16.96 -3.33
C THR A 390 11.73 -16.09 -3.37
N ASN A 391 12.80 -16.56 -2.72
CA ASN A 391 14.17 -16.03 -2.83
C ASN A 391 15.07 -16.95 -3.67
N VAL A 392 14.50 -17.83 -4.49
CA VAL A 392 15.22 -18.77 -5.35
C VAL A 392 15.80 -18.07 -6.58
N PHE A 393 17.11 -18.29 -6.80
CA PHE A 393 17.84 -17.80 -7.98
C PHE A 393 18.83 -18.83 -8.57
N THR A 394 18.76 -20.08 -8.11
CA THR A 394 19.65 -21.16 -8.58
C THR A 394 18.86 -22.14 -9.44
N ALA A 395 19.54 -22.84 -10.36
CA ALA A 395 18.89 -23.84 -11.21
C ALA A 395 18.22 -24.96 -10.39
N GLU A 396 18.88 -25.41 -9.31
CA GLU A 396 18.31 -26.38 -8.38
C GLU A 396 17.06 -25.84 -7.66
N GLY A 397 17.08 -24.58 -7.22
CA GLY A 397 15.91 -23.99 -6.59
C GLY A 397 14.75 -23.85 -7.58
N TYR A 398 15.02 -23.44 -8.82
CA TYR A 398 13.98 -23.35 -9.86
C TYR A 398 13.43 -24.72 -10.24
N HIS A 399 14.27 -25.76 -10.27
CA HIS A 399 13.84 -27.14 -10.44
C HIS A 399 12.84 -27.54 -9.35
N ARG A 400 13.17 -27.32 -8.08
CA ARG A 400 12.25 -27.54 -6.95
C ARG A 400 10.94 -26.74 -7.10
N LEU A 401 11.04 -25.48 -7.51
CA LEU A 401 9.89 -24.59 -7.73
C LEU A 401 8.94 -25.16 -8.80
N PHE A 402 9.45 -25.54 -9.97
CA PHE A 402 8.63 -26.09 -11.05
C PHE A 402 8.07 -27.46 -10.70
N SER A 403 8.86 -28.36 -10.10
CA SER A 403 8.36 -29.68 -9.68
C SER A 403 7.25 -29.55 -8.62
N SER A 404 7.43 -28.68 -7.62
CA SER A 404 6.41 -28.38 -6.60
C SER A 404 5.15 -27.77 -7.23
N LEU A 405 5.31 -26.85 -8.18
CA LEU A 405 4.19 -26.25 -8.92
C LEU A 405 3.39 -27.30 -9.71
N PHE A 406 4.04 -28.18 -10.48
CA PHE A 406 3.35 -29.21 -11.27
C PHE A 406 2.55 -30.17 -10.38
N GLN A 407 3.12 -30.53 -9.24
CA GLN A 407 2.42 -31.33 -8.23
C GLN A 407 1.19 -30.59 -7.68
N ILE A 408 1.33 -29.33 -7.28
CA ILE A 408 0.23 -28.52 -6.75
C ILE A 408 -0.90 -28.37 -7.78
N ILE A 409 -0.57 -28.17 -9.06
CA ILE A 409 -1.58 -28.09 -10.12
C ILE A 409 -2.40 -29.39 -10.19
N ARG A 410 -1.74 -30.56 -10.08
CA ARG A 410 -2.43 -31.86 -10.02
C ARG A 410 -3.33 -31.98 -8.81
N GLU A 411 -2.83 -31.61 -7.63
CA GLU A 411 -3.58 -31.69 -6.37
C GLU A 411 -4.81 -30.78 -6.37
N VAL A 412 -4.70 -29.56 -6.91
CA VAL A 412 -5.78 -28.55 -6.91
C VAL A 412 -6.78 -28.76 -8.05
N SER A 413 -6.30 -29.08 -9.25
CA SER A 413 -7.18 -29.23 -10.42
C SER A 413 -7.72 -30.66 -10.60
N GLY A 414 -7.10 -31.66 -9.95
CA GLY A 414 -7.37 -33.08 -10.17
C GLY A 414 -6.70 -33.65 -11.43
N GLN A 415 -6.05 -32.83 -12.25
CA GLN A 415 -5.39 -33.23 -13.50
C GLN A 415 -3.94 -32.73 -13.53
N SER A 416 -3.03 -33.58 -13.98
CA SER A 416 -1.64 -33.15 -14.19
C SER A 416 -1.58 -32.14 -15.34
N ILE A 417 -0.75 -31.10 -15.20
CA ILE A 417 -0.41 -30.25 -16.32
C ILE A 417 0.24 -31.11 -17.42
N GLN A 418 -0.14 -30.89 -18.68
CA GLN A 418 0.35 -31.62 -19.83
C GLN A 418 1.19 -30.71 -20.72
N PHE A 419 2.23 -31.28 -21.29
CA PHE A 419 3.15 -30.62 -22.22
C PHE A 419 3.09 -31.31 -23.57
N ARG A 420 2.89 -30.53 -24.64
CA ARG A 420 2.56 -31.05 -25.96
C ARG A 420 3.64 -31.96 -26.53
N HIS A 421 4.92 -31.65 -26.32
CA HIS A 421 6.04 -32.45 -26.81
C HIS A 421 6.27 -33.75 -26.03
N ILE A 422 5.68 -33.89 -24.84
CA ILE A 422 5.75 -35.10 -24.01
C ILE A 422 4.47 -35.94 -24.16
N HIS A 423 3.31 -35.28 -24.15
CA HIS A 423 2.00 -35.93 -24.00
C HIS A 423 1.08 -35.79 -25.23
N GLY A 424 1.53 -35.08 -26.27
CA GLY A 424 0.73 -34.78 -27.47
C GLY A 424 -0.35 -33.70 -27.28
N SER A 425 -0.54 -33.18 -26.06
CA SER A 425 -1.55 -32.15 -25.75
C SER A 425 -1.09 -31.19 -24.63
N GLY A 426 -1.85 -30.13 -24.38
CA GLY A 426 -1.54 -29.13 -23.35
C GLY A 426 -0.57 -28.04 -23.82
N ILE A 427 0.27 -27.58 -22.89
CA ILE A 427 1.20 -26.46 -23.08
C ILE A 427 2.22 -26.79 -24.18
N GLY A 428 2.25 -25.99 -25.23
CA GLY A 428 3.25 -26.11 -26.31
C GLY A 428 4.30 -25.00 -26.30
N CYS A 429 4.12 -23.93 -25.51
CA CYS A 429 5.10 -22.85 -25.43
C CYS A 429 5.08 -22.16 -24.06
N ILE A 430 6.26 -21.83 -23.53
CA ILE A 430 6.46 -21.00 -22.34
C ILE A 430 7.33 -19.82 -22.76
N LEU A 431 6.77 -18.61 -22.67
CA LEU A 431 7.51 -17.39 -22.94
C LEU A 431 8.17 -16.90 -21.64
N ALA A 432 9.47 -16.74 -21.66
CA ALA A 432 10.24 -16.35 -20.48
C ALA A 432 11.34 -15.35 -20.83
N ASP A 433 11.91 -14.78 -19.77
CA ASP A 433 13.20 -14.14 -19.86
C ASP A 433 14.28 -15.21 -19.98
N LEU A 434 15.33 -14.95 -20.76
CA LEU A 434 16.42 -15.89 -20.99
C LEU A 434 17.38 -15.90 -19.77
N ASP A 435 16.85 -16.27 -18.60
CA ASP A 435 17.63 -16.51 -17.38
C ASP A 435 18.08 -17.98 -17.35
N THR A 436 19.41 -18.19 -17.32
CA THR A 436 20.01 -19.52 -17.42
C THR A 436 19.59 -20.44 -16.27
N ALA A 437 19.46 -19.90 -15.04
CA ALA A 437 19.07 -20.70 -13.88
C ALA A 437 17.61 -21.13 -13.97
N GLN A 438 16.71 -20.21 -14.33
CA GLN A 438 15.29 -20.48 -14.54
C GLN A 438 15.05 -21.46 -15.68
N ALA A 439 15.70 -21.25 -16.84
CA ALA A 439 15.59 -22.14 -17.99
C ALA A 439 16.07 -23.55 -17.63
N LYS A 440 17.25 -23.68 -17.00
CA LYS A 440 17.76 -24.98 -16.56
C LYS A 440 16.85 -25.66 -15.54
N GLY A 441 16.34 -24.92 -14.55
CA GLY A 441 15.39 -25.45 -13.57
C GLY A 441 14.10 -25.97 -14.22
N LEU A 442 13.56 -25.25 -15.20
CA LEU A 442 12.40 -25.71 -15.99
C LEU A 442 12.74 -26.98 -16.78
N GLY A 443 13.88 -27.01 -17.47
CA GLY A 443 14.31 -28.17 -18.23
C GLY A 443 14.48 -29.42 -17.36
N LEU A 444 15.03 -29.27 -16.15
CA LEU A 444 15.17 -30.37 -15.18
C LEU A 444 13.81 -30.87 -14.70
N ALA A 445 12.87 -29.97 -14.40
CA ALA A 445 11.51 -30.36 -14.02
C ALA A 445 10.75 -31.08 -15.16
N LEU A 446 11.03 -30.74 -16.42
CA LEU A 446 10.50 -31.47 -17.58
C LEU A 446 11.17 -32.83 -17.77
N HIS A 447 12.47 -32.92 -17.51
CA HIS A 447 13.21 -34.18 -17.55
C HIS A 447 12.69 -35.18 -16.51
N ASP A 448 12.27 -34.70 -15.32
CA ASP A 448 11.60 -35.56 -14.32
C ASP A 448 10.26 -36.14 -14.82
N LEU A 449 9.62 -35.51 -15.81
CA LEU A 449 8.37 -35.99 -16.42
C LEU A 449 8.63 -36.94 -17.60
N ASP A 450 9.73 -36.75 -18.33
CA ASP A 450 10.14 -37.56 -19.48
C ASP A 450 11.67 -37.68 -19.53
N HIS A 451 12.19 -38.81 -19.05
CA HIS A 451 13.64 -39.04 -19.01
C HIS A 451 14.26 -39.34 -20.38
N GLU A 452 13.48 -39.48 -21.45
CA GLU A 452 14.02 -39.81 -22.78
C GLU A 452 14.85 -38.66 -23.38
N LYS A 453 14.59 -37.42 -22.96
CA LYS A 453 15.26 -36.21 -23.49
C LYS A 453 16.06 -35.55 -22.38
N SER A 454 17.19 -34.94 -22.76
CA SER A 454 17.94 -34.10 -21.82
C SER A 454 17.14 -32.84 -21.47
N TRP A 455 17.51 -32.19 -20.35
CA TRP A 455 16.87 -30.94 -19.95
C TRP A 455 17.02 -29.84 -21.02
N GLU A 456 18.17 -29.75 -21.72
CA GLU A 456 18.36 -28.81 -22.83
C GLU A 456 17.45 -29.15 -24.00
N THR A 457 17.33 -30.45 -24.30
CA THR A 457 16.51 -30.94 -25.41
C THR A 457 15.05 -30.57 -25.19
N HIS A 458 14.50 -30.79 -23.99
CA HIS A 458 13.13 -30.36 -23.66
C HIS A 458 12.88 -28.88 -23.94
N LEU A 459 13.83 -28.02 -23.57
CA LEU A 459 13.67 -26.58 -23.79
C LEU A 459 13.57 -26.20 -25.27
N THR A 460 14.18 -26.97 -26.18
CA THR A 460 14.03 -26.73 -27.64
C THR A 460 12.59 -26.90 -28.16
N PHE A 461 11.73 -27.63 -27.42
CA PHE A 461 10.35 -27.90 -27.79
C PHE A 461 9.33 -26.98 -27.12
N ILE A 462 9.74 -26.16 -26.16
CA ILE A 462 8.79 -25.43 -25.31
C ILE A 462 9.22 -23.99 -24.97
N LEU A 463 10.51 -23.70 -24.86
CA LEU A 463 10.97 -22.40 -24.39
C LEU A 463 10.98 -21.39 -25.55
N LYS A 464 10.43 -20.21 -25.28
CA LYS A 464 10.54 -19.04 -26.17
C LYS A 464 11.08 -17.85 -25.39
N THR A 465 12.04 -17.14 -25.96
CA THR A 465 12.66 -15.98 -25.33
C THR A 465 11.91 -14.69 -25.65
N CYS A 466 11.71 -13.85 -24.63
CA CYS A 466 11.20 -12.50 -24.81
C CYS A 466 12.17 -11.64 -25.65
N LEU A 467 11.73 -11.16 -26.81
CA LEU A 467 12.57 -10.34 -27.69
C LEU A 467 12.85 -8.94 -27.13
N VAL A 468 11.99 -8.43 -26.24
CA VAL A 468 12.23 -7.15 -25.56
C VAL A 468 13.41 -7.27 -24.59
N HIS A 469 13.48 -8.36 -23.83
CA HIS A 469 14.60 -8.62 -22.91
C HIS A 469 15.89 -8.95 -23.67
N PHE A 470 15.79 -9.71 -24.77
CA PHE A 470 16.91 -9.93 -25.70
C PHE A 470 17.48 -8.60 -26.24
N GLU A 471 16.62 -7.70 -26.75
CA GLU A 471 17.05 -6.41 -27.28
C GLU A 471 17.66 -5.50 -26.19
N ARG A 472 17.10 -5.50 -24.97
CA ARG A 472 17.66 -4.76 -23.84
C ARG A 472 19.04 -5.29 -23.45
N ASN A 473 19.22 -6.61 -23.40
CA ASN A 473 20.52 -7.24 -23.13
C ASN A 473 21.54 -6.83 -24.20
N LEU A 474 21.16 -6.91 -25.48
CA LEU A 474 21.99 -6.51 -26.62
C LEU A 474 22.37 -5.02 -26.56
N PHE A 475 21.45 -4.15 -26.17
CA PHE A 475 21.70 -2.71 -26.06
C PHE A 475 22.89 -2.40 -25.14
N HIS A 476 23.01 -3.13 -24.02
CA HIS A 476 24.08 -2.95 -23.03
C HIS A 476 25.44 -3.54 -23.45
N LYS A 477 25.52 -4.30 -24.55
CA LYS A 477 26.79 -4.81 -25.06
C LYS A 477 27.59 -3.70 -25.77
N THR A 478 28.91 -3.78 -25.71
CA THR A 478 29.85 -2.83 -26.33
C THR A 478 30.04 -3.05 -27.83
N PHE A 479 29.33 -4.02 -28.42
CA PHE A 479 29.37 -4.34 -29.84
C PHE A 479 29.08 -3.14 -30.74
N THR A 480 29.69 -3.15 -31.91
CA THR A 480 29.48 -2.16 -32.97
C THR A 480 28.04 -2.17 -33.47
N ILE A 481 27.63 -1.09 -34.13
CA ILE A 481 26.26 -0.97 -34.68
C ILE A 481 25.99 -2.05 -35.73
N SER A 482 26.99 -2.37 -36.57
CA SER A 482 26.88 -3.44 -37.57
C SER A 482 26.65 -4.80 -36.91
N THR A 483 27.47 -5.19 -35.92
CA THR A 483 27.29 -6.44 -35.17
C THR A 483 25.91 -6.51 -34.50
N LYS A 484 25.47 -5.42 -33.84
CA LYS A 484 24.13 -5.37 -33.25
C LYS A 484 23.02 -5.53 -34.29
N ASN A 485 23.19 -5.00 -35.50
CA ASN A 485 22.22 -5.16 -36.59
C ASN A 485 22.18 -6.59 -37.14
N LEU A 486 23.32 -7.29 -37.19
CA LEU A 486 23.33 -8.72 -37.53
C LEU A 486 22.61 -9.55 -36.45
N ILE A 487 22.90 -9.31 -35.18
CA ILE A 487 22.26 -10.02 -34.05
C ILE A 487 20.73 -9.83 -34.07
N ARG A 488 20.24 -8.64 -34.41
CA ARG A 488 18.79 -8.35 -34.51
C ARG A 488 18.07 -9.11 -35.62
N GLN A 489 18.80 -9.67 -36.58
CA GLN A 489 18.20 -10.44 -37.67
C GLN A 489 17.89 -11.88 -37.25
N ILE A 490 18.60 -12.43 -36.25
CA ILE A 490 18.45 -13.82 -35.80
C ILE A 490 16.99 -14.20 -35.52
N PRO A 491 16.18 -13.45 -34.76
CA PRO A 491 14.81 -13.85 -34.45
C PRO A 491 13.87 -13.90 -35.66
N ASN A 492 14.19 -13.14 -36.72
CA ASN A 492 13.36 -13.01 -37.92
C ASN A 492 13.92 -13.77 -39.13
N ALA A 493 15.07 -14.43 -38.99
CA ALA A 493 15.62 -15.28 -40.03
C ALA A 493 14.62 -16.38 -40.40
N THR A 494 14.53 -16.66 -41.70
CA THR A 494 13.47 -17.45 -42.33
C THR A 494 13.81 -18.92 -42.52
N SER A 495 15.05 -19.31 -42.23
CA SER A 495 15.48 -20.71 -42.25
C SER A 495 16.60 -20.95 -41.22
N LYS A 496 16.86 -22.22 -40.92
CA LYS A 496 17.95 -22.63 -40.03
C LYS A 496 19.32 -22.28 -40.61
N GLU A 497 19.49 -22.43 -41.91
CA GLU A 497 20.71 -22.10 -42.66
C GLU A 497 21.01 -20.61 -42.54
N GLN A 498 20.00 -19.75 -42.75
CA GLN A 498 20.16 -18.30 -42.62
C GLN A 498 20.58 -17.89 -41.20
N VAL A 499 20.09 -18.58 -40.16
CA VAL A 499 20.53 -18.34 -38.78
C VAL A 499 22.00 -18.71 -38.62
N HIS A 500 22.44 -19.85 -39.16
CA HIS A 500 23.85 -20.27 -39.08
C HIS A 500 24.78 -19.32 -39.86
N ASP A 501 24.37 -18.85 -41.03
CA ASP A 501 25.10 -17.85 -41.80
C ASP A 501 25.24 -16.53 -41.02
N LEU A 502 24.17 -16.08 -40.36
CA LEU A 502 24.21 -14.90 -39.49
C LEU A 502 25.17 -15.10 -38.32
N LEU A 503 25.16 -16.28 -37.66
CA LEU A 503 26.08 -16.57 -36.56
C LEU A 503 27.54 -16.55 -37.02
N GLN A 504 27.84 -17.02 -38.24
CA GLN A 504 29.17 -16.93 -38.82
C GLN A 504 29.57 -15.48 -39.10
N GLN A 505 28.70 -14.70 -39.74
CA GLN A 505 28.94 -13.27 -40.01
C GLN A 505 29.18 -12.47 -38.72
N ILE A 506 28.47 -12.81 -37.64
CA ILE A 506 28.65 -12.19 -36.33
C ILE A 506 30.01 -12.57 -35.73
N GLU A 507 30.48 -13.80 -35.90
CA GLU A 507 31.79 -14.22 -35.43
C GLU A 507 32.91 -13.47 -36.15
N ASP A 508 32.74 -13.27 -37.46
CA ASP A 508 33.71 -12.61 -38.32
C ASP A 508 33.88 -11.10 -38.02
N THR A 509 32.95 -10.46 -37.29
CA THR A 509 33.10 -9.05 -36.88
C THR A 509 34.24 -8.85 -35.88
N ASN A 510 34.62 -9.91 -35.16
CA ASN A 510 35.69 -9.89 -34.15
C ASN A 510 35.53 -8.78 -33.08
N ASP A 511 34.29 -8.40 -32.77
CA ASP A 511 34.00 -7.48 -31.67
C ASP A 511 34.46 -8.06 -30.32
N GLU A 512 34.97 -7.20 -29.43
CA GLU A 512 35.37 -7.62 -28.09
C GLU A 512 34.18 -8.25 -27.33
N GLY A 513 34.36 -9.48 -26.83
CA GLY A 513 33.32 -10.23 -26.13
C GLY A 513 32.35 -11.01 -27.04
N ILE A 514 32.53 -10.99 -28.36
CA ILE A 514 31.60 -11.66 -29.30
C ILE A 514 31.68 -13.18 -29.23
N LYS A 515 32.88 -13.73 -28.99
CA LYS A 515 33.08 -15.19 -28.88
C LYS A 515 32.39 -15.75 -27.65
N GLU A 516 32.48 -15.07 -26.51
CA GLU A 516 31.78 -15.44 -25.28
C GLU A 516 30.26 -15.34 -25.45
N TRP A 517 29.79 -14.30 -26.15
CA TRP A 517 28.38 -14.16 -26.49
C TRP A 517 27.90 -15.31 -27.40
N LEU A 518 28.64 -15.61 -28.46
CA LEU A 518 28.32 -16.72 -29.38
C LEU A 518 28.34 -18.06 -28.66
N ASN A 519 29.29 -18.32 -27.76
CA ASN A 519 29.34 -19.56 -26.99
C ASN A 519 28.05 -19.79 -26.18
N TYR A 520 27.46 -18.72 -25.63
CA TYR A 520 26.18 -18.80 -24.95
C TYR A 520 25.00 -18.98 -25.93
N TYR A 521 24.93 -18.14 -26.97
CA TYR A 521 23.79 -18.14 -27.90
C TYR A 521 23.78 -19.30 -28.92
N ARG A 522 24.91 -19.99 -29.11
CA ARG A 522 25.01 -21.23 -29.91
C ARG A 522 24.51 -22.47 -29.15
N GLN A 523 24.26 -22.37 -27.84
CA GLN A 523 23.62 -23.47 -27.11
C GLN A 523 22.25 -23.78 -27.73
N SER A 524 21.97 -25.07 -27.93
CA SER A 524 20.81 -25.53 -28.71
C SER A 524 19.50 -24.94 -28.20
N TYR A 525 19.26 -24.99 -26.90
CA TYR A 525 18.05 -24.46 -26.29
C TYR A 525 17.94 -22.93 -26.38
N VAL A 526 19.07 -22.22 -26.30
CA VAL A 526 19.09 -20.75 -26.39
C VAL A 526 18.72 -20.32 -27.80
N LEU A 527 19.38 -20.88 -28.82
CA LEU A 527 19.10 -20.54 -30.21
C LEU A 527 17.67 -20.93 -30.62
N SER A 528 17.23 -22.13 -30.20
CA SER A 528 15.87 -22.63 -30.45
C SER A 528 14.80 -21.75 -29.80
N SER A 529 15.11 -21.08 -28.69
CA SER A 529 14.16 -20.18 -28.03
C SER A 529 14.00 -18.82 -28.74
N LEU A 530 14.91 -18.47 -29.67
CA LEU A 530 14.94 -17.17 -30.34
C LEU A 530 14.35 -17.21 -31.76
N ASN A 531 14.50 -18.33 -32.46
CA ASN A 531 14.09 -18.45 -33.85
C ASN A 531 13.14 -19.63 -34.09
N LYS A 532 12.03 -19.33 -34.77
CA LYS A 532 10.95 -20.27 -35.10
C LYS A 532 11.41 -21.50 -35.88
N TYR A 533 12.33 -21.34 -36.83
CA TYR A 533 12.78 -22.40 -37.74
C TYR A 533 13.91 -23.25 -37.14
N VAL A 534 14.53 -22.77 -36.07
CA VAL A 534 15.48 -23.57 -35.27
C VAL A 534 14.75 -24.30 -34.15
N SER A 535 13.67 -23.73 -33.64
CA SER A 535 12.82 -24.30 -32.60
C SER A 535 12.09 -25.57 -33.06
N ASN A 536 11.84 -26.47 -32.11
CA ASN A 536 10.92 -27.59 -32.30
C ASN A 536 9.49 -27.29 -31.80
N VAL A 537 9.22 -26.06 -31.37
CA VAL A 537 7.87 -25.60 -31.01
C VAL A 537 7.00 -25.55 -32.26
N ASP A 538 5.74 -26.01 -32.14
CA ASP A 538 4.77 -25.91 -33.22
C ASP A 538 4.64 -24.46 -33.75
N HIS A 539 4.65 -24.33 -35.07
CA HIS A 539 4.66 -23.03 -35.74
C HIS A 539 3.42 -22.20 -35.45
N GLU A 540 2.25 -22.80 -35.24
CA GLU A 540 1.02 -22.09 -34.91
C GLU A 540 1.08 -21.55 -33.49
N ILE A 541 1.48 -22.38 -32.52
CA ILE A 541 1.67 -21.99 -31.12
C ILE A 541 2.73 -20.90 -31.00
N TRP A 542 3.85 -21.03 -31.71
CA TRP A 542 4.91 -20.02 -31.72
C TRP A 542 4.38 -18.66 -32.16
N ASN A 543 3.52 -18.59 -33.17
CA ASN A 543 2.98 -17.31 -33.63
C ASN A 543 1.92 -16.77 -32.66
N LYS A 544 1.11 -17.65 -32.04
CA LYS A 544 0.10 -17.28 -31.03
C LYS A 544 0.71 -16.74 -29.74
N SER A 545 1.84 -17.28 -29.29
CA SER A 545 2.44 -16.94 -27.98
C SER A 545 3.00 -15.51 -27.89
N GLY A 546 3.04 -14.77 -29.00
CA GLY A 546 3.62 -13.43 -29.07
C GLY A 546 5.14 -13.44 -28.90
N SER A 547 5.79 -12.28 -29.08
CA SER A 547 7.26 -12.16 -29.00
C SER A 547 7.73 -11.27 -27.86
N ASP A 548 6.81 -10.80 -27.02
CA ASP A 548 7.10 -9.94 -25.89
C ASP A 548 6.34 -10.37 -24.63
N THR A 549 6.94 -10.07 -23.47
CA THR A 549 6.35 -10.30 -22.15
C THR A 549 5.51 -9.11 -21.70
N ASN A 550 4.92 -8.34 -22.63
CA ASN A 550 4.09 -7.18 -22.28
C ASN A 550 2.95 -7.55 -21.32
N ASN A 551 2.42 -8.77 -21.41
CA ASN A 551 1.37 -9.23 -20.49
C ASN A 551 1.94 -9.43 -19.09
N ALA A 552 3.10 -10.07 -18.93
CA ALA A 552 3.77 -10.19 -17.64
C ALA A 552 4.20 -8.81 -17.08
N GLU A 553 4.82 -7.95 -17.88
CA GLU A 553 5.17 -6.58 -17.45
C GLU A 553 3.94 -5.76 -17.02
N ALA A 554 2.84 -5.89 -17.76
CA ALA A 554 1.58 -5.23 -17.41
C ALA A 554 0.92 -5.87 -16.18
N ALA A 555 0.97 -7.19 -16.01
CA ALA A 555 0.54 -7.89 -14.81
C ALA A 555 1.29 -7.34 -13.59
N HIS A 556 2.62 -7.30 -13.66
CA HIS A 556 3.47 -6.71 -12.64
C HIS A 556 3.12 -5.24 -12.39
N SER A 557 2.88 -4.44 -13.43
CA SER A 557 2.48 -3.03 -13.28
C SER A 557 1.16 -2.88 -12.54
N MET A 558 0.16 -3.72 -12.85
CA MET A 558 -1.13 -3.73 -12.17
C MET A 558 -1.01 -4.22 -10.73
N ALA A 559 -0.28 -5.30 -10.50
CA ALA A 559 0.03 -5.85 -9.18
C ALA A 559 0.73 -4.81 -8.29
N ASN A 560 1.68 -4.07 -8.88
CA ASN A 560 2.40 -2.97 -8.23
C ASN A 560 1.54 -1.73 -7.93
N ARG A 561 0.38 -1.54 -8.59
CA ARG A 561 -0.57 -0.47 -8.25
C ARG A 561 -1.32 -0.78 -6.95
N GLU A 562 -1.46 -2.06 -6.60
CA GLU A 562 -2.01 -2.49 -5.30
C GLU A 562 -1.02 -2.27 -4.14
N GLY A 563 0.25 -2.00 -4.46
CA GLY A 563 1.29 -1.64 -3.50
C GLY A 563 2.67 -2.16 -3.90
N LYS A 564 3.73 -1.50 -3.40
CA LYS A 564 5.14 -1.89 -3.57
C LYS A 564 5.82 -1.95 -2.23
N GLN A 565 6.90 -2.73 -2.11
CA GLN A 565 7.66 -2.88 -0.87
C GLN A 565 6.77 -3.25 0.32
N LEU A 566 5.80 -4.12 0.08
CA LEU A 566 4.86 -4.61 1.08
C LEU A 566 5.52 -5.64 1.99
N LYS A 567 4.96 -5.83 3.19
CA LYS A 567 5.25 -7.03 3.98
C LYS A 567 4.70 -8.26 3.24
N LEU A 568 5.30 -9.42 3.49
CA LEU A 568 5.00 -10.65 2.73
C LEU A 568 3.52 -11.06 2.84
N LEU A 569 2.96 -11.08 4.05
CA LEU A 569 1.54 -11.41 4.27
C LEU A 569 0.62 -10.44 3.50
N SER A 570 0.91 -9.13 3.58
CA SER A 570 0.13 -8.11 2.89
C SER A 570 0.23 -8.24 1.36
N ALA A 571 1.38 -8.65 0.82
CA ALA A 571 1.54 -8.92 -0.60
C ALA A 571 0.69 -10.12 -1.06
N ILE A 572 0.68 -11.22 -0.30
CA ILE A 572 -0.14 -12.40 -0.57
C ILE A 572 -1.63 -12.04 -0.52
N LEU A 573 -2.09 -11.36 0.53
CA LEU A 573 -3.49 -10.95 0.69
C LEU A 573 -3.96 -10.06 -0.47
N LYS A 574 -3.14 -9.09 -0.89
CA LYS A 574 -3.46 -8.23 -2.03
C LYS A 574 -3.42 -8.98 -3.36
N GLY A 575 -2.48 -9.92 -3.53
CA GLY A 575 -2.44 -10.83 -4.68
C GLY A 575 -3.73 -11.65 -4.78
N LYS A 576 -4.14 -12.30 -3.68
CA LYS A 576 -5.41 -13.05 -3.59
C LYS A 576 -6.61 -12.22 -4.00
N ARG A 577 -6.75 -11.02 -3.44
CA ARG A 577 -7.87 -10.12 -3.70
C ARG A 577 -7.92 -9.69 -5.17
N TYR A 578 -6.75 -9.37 -5.73
CA TYR A 578 -6.64 -9.00 -7.15
C TYR A 578 -7.06 -10.16 -8.06
N ASP A 579 -6.52 -11.34 -7.81
CA ASP A 579 -6.78 -12.53 -8.62
C ASP A 579 -8.26 -12.93 -8.53
N ALA A 580 -8.85 -12.96 -7.33
CA ALA A 580 -10.27 -13.23 -7.14
C ALA A 580 -11.17 -12.23 -7.91
N ARG A 581 -10.84 -10.93 -7.85
CA ARG A 581 -11.56 -9.88 -8.58
C ARG A 581 -11.52 -10.07 -10.10
N CYS A 582 -10.41 -10.54 -10.65
CA CYS A 582 -10.31 -10.85 -12.08
C CYS A 582 -11.29 -11.97 -12.50
N TYR A 583 -11.42 -13.02 -11.68
CA TYR A 583 -12.38 -14.10 -11.96
C TYR A 583 -13.83 -13.67 -11.77
N THR A 584 -14.15 -12.86 -10.75
CA THR A 584 -15.48 -12.26 -10.63
C THR A 584 -15.81 -11.41 -11.85
N THR A 585 -14.84 -10.67 -12.39
CA THR A 585 -15.04 -9.85 -13.59
C THR A 585 -15.34 -10.71 -14.83
N ILE A 586 -14.65 -11.84 -14.98
CA ILE A 586 -14.94 -12.84 -16.03
C ILE A 586 -16.35 -13.37 -15.89
N GLU A 587 -16.74 -13.80 -14.70
CA GLU A 587 -18.06 -14.37 -14.44
C GLU A 587 -19.19 -13.37 -14.71
N VAL A 588 -19.01 -12.11 -14.31
CA VAL A 588 -19.96 -11.02 -14.59
C VAL A 588 -20.10 -10.75 -16.08
N HIS A 589 -18.99 -10.77 -16.83
CA HIS A 589 -19.01 -10.60 -18.29
C HIS A 589 -19.70 -11.77 -18.97
N ASP A 590 -19.40 -13.01 -18.58
CA ASP A 590 -20.02 -14.21 -19.15
C ASP A 590 -21.51 -14.29 -18.87
N LYS A 591 -21.96 -13.93 -17.66
CA LYS A 591 -23.38 -13.98 -17.27
C LYS A 591 -24.22 -12.84 -17.85
N ASN A 592 -23.68 -11.63 -17.90
CA ASN A 592 -24.46 -10.43 -18.20
C ASN A 592 -24.10 -9.77 -19.54
N GLY A 593 -23.04 -10.22 -20.22
CA GLY A 593 -22.52 -9.59 -21.44
C GLY A 593 -21.89 -8.21 -21.23
N VAL A 594 -21.69 -7.78 -19.97
CA VAL A 594 -21.13 -6.47 -19.63
C VAL A 594 -19.60 -6.58 -19.47
N PRO A 595 -18.80 -5.96 -20.36
CA PRO A 595 -17.35 -6.05 -20.28
C PRO A 595 -16.79 -5.18 -19.15
N TYR A 596 -15.60 -5.53 -18.63
CA TYR A 596 -14.89 -4.75 -17.61
C TYR A 596 -14.61 -3.30 -18.02
N THR A 597 -14.49 -3.05 -19.32
CA THR A 597 -14.19 -1.73 -19.86
C THR A 597 -14.81 -1.57 -21.24
N HIS A 598 -15.36 -0.39 -21.51
CA HIS A 598 -15.81 -0.01 -22.86
C HIS A 598 -14.67 0.40 -23.79
N ARG A 599 -13.42 0.48 -23.29
CA ARG A 599 -12.27 0.74 -24.15
C ARG A 599 -11.98 -0.49 -24.98
N ASP A 600 -11.87 -0.31 -26.29
CA ASP A 600 -11.42 -1.37 -27.18
C ASP A 600 -9.99 -1.79 -26.81
N LYS A 601 -9.89 -3.03 -26.33
CA LYS A 601 -8.65 -3.71 -25.95
C LYS A 601 -8.47 -5.01 -26.74
N SER A 602 -9.19 -5.18 -27.84
CA SER A 602 -9.04 -6.33 -28.74
C SER A 602 -7.57 -6.51 -29.16
N ASP A 603 -7.21 -7.73 -29.53
CA ASP A 603 -5.86 -8.05 -30.00
C ASP A 603 -5.46 -7.18 -31.21
N VAL A 604 -6.42 -6.90 -32.10
CA VAL A 604 -6.25 -5.99 -33.24
C VAL A 604 -5.92 -4.57 -32.75
N LYS A 605 -6.70 -4.01 -31.83
CA LYS A 605 -6.45 -2.66 -31.33
C LYS A 605 -5.13 -2.54 -30.59
N ARG A 606 -4.76 -3.58 -29.85
CA ARG A 606 -3.45 -3.66 -29.18
C ARG A 606 -2.31 -3.68 -30.18
N LEU A 607 -2.44 -4.43 -31.28
CA LEU A 607 -1.45 -4.48 -32.36
C LEU A 607 -1.32 -3.12 -33.04
N GLN A 608 -2.44 -2.48 -33.41
CA GLN A 608 -2.45 -1.11 -33.96
C GLN A 608 -1.70 -0.13 -33.04
N ASN A 609 -2.02 -0.12 -31.75
CA ASN A 609 -1.37 0.74 -30.76
C ASN A 609 0.12 0.42 -30.59
N SER A 610 0.53 -0.83 -30.78
CA SER A 610 1.95 -1.24 -30.77
C SER A 610 2.68 -0.67 -32.00
N ILE A 611 2.10 -0.81 -33.19
CA ILE A 611 2.64 -0.27 -34.44
C ILE A 611 2.80 1.25 -34.34
N VAL A 612 1.76 1.97 -33.93
CA VAL A 612 1.81 3.44 -33.75
C VAL A 612 2.93 3.85 -32.79
N ARG A 613 3.06 3.18 -31.63
CA ARG A 613 4.14 3.45 -30.67
C ARG A 613 5.53 3.19 -31.26
N LYS A 614 5.68 2.14 -32.06
CA LYS A 614 6.95 1.82 -32.74
C LYS A 614 7.30 2.92 -33.75
N THR A 615 6.34 3.37 -34.56
CA THR A 615 6.51 4.47 -35.53
C THR A 615 6.90 5.77 -34.83
N SER A 616 6.22 6.15 -33.75
CA SER A 616 6.57 7.36 -32.99
C SER A 616 7.95 7.29 -32.33
N ARG A 617 8.40 6.11 -31.87
CA ARG A 617 9.76 5.92 -31.33
C ARG A 617 10.82 6.06 -32.43
N ILE A 618 10.57 5.51 -33.62
CA ILE A 618 11.49 5.62 -34.77
C ILE A 618 11.62 7.10 -35.18
N GLN A 619 10.50 7.83 -35.27
CA GLN A 619 10.51 9.27 -35.57
C GLN A 619 11.29 10.07 -34.51
N LYS A 620 11.06 9.83 -33.21
CA LYS A 620 11.80 10.51 -32.13
C LYS A 620 13.30 10.20 -32.14
N ASN A 621 13.69 8.96 -32.44
CA ASN A 621 15.10 8.57 -32.50
C ASN A 621 15.83 9.19 -33.71
N LYS A 622 15.16 9.38 -34.86
CA LYS A 622 15.72 10.14 -35.99
C LYS A 622 15.93 11.62 -35.66
N VAL A 623 14.99 12.26 -34.97
CA VAL A 623 15.13 13.66 -34.52
C VAL A 623 16.29 13.82 -33.53
N SER A 624 16.53 12.83 -32.67
CA SER A 624 17.64 12.86 -31.70
C SER A 624 19.03 12.62 -32.32
N LEU A 625 19.13 12.07 -33.53
CA LEU A 625 20.41 11.88 -34.25
C LEU A 625 20.88 13.17 -34.93
N ASN A 626 19.95 14.03 -35.38
CA ASN A 626 20.27 15.34 -35.96
C ASN A 626 20.65 16.42 -34.91
N ASP A 627 20.45 16.16 -33.62
CA ASP A 627 20.64 17.15 -32.55
C ASP A 627 22.01 17.06 -31.84
N LYS A 628 22.97 16.27 -32.38
CA LYS A 628 24.37 16.23 -31.89
C LYS A 628 25.23 17.32 -32.53
N LEU A 629 24.84 18.58 -32.38
CA LEU A 629 25.74 19.74 -32.38
C LEU A 629 25.60 20.43 -31.03
N PRO A 630 26.69 20.96 -30.43
CA PRO A 630 26.70 21.35 -29.02
C PRO A 630 25.75 22.54 -28.80
N LYS A 631 24.65 22.30 -28.10
CA LYS A 631 23.72 23.36 -27.67
C LYS A 631 24.35 24.16 -26.53
N SER A 632 24.83 25.35 -26.86
CA SER A 632 25.13 26.39 -25.89
C SER A 632 23.87 26.83 -25.15
N SER A 633 24.11 27.27 -23.92
CA SER A 633 23.16 27.50 -22.83
C SER A 633 22.03 28.52 -23.10
N LYS A 634 20.81 28.14 -22.68
CA LYS A 634 19.69 28.94 -22.14
C LYS A 634 19.58 30.42 -22.56
N LYS A 635 18.46 30.79 -23.19
CA LYS A 635 17.65 31.96 -22.77
C LYS A 635 16.19 31.90 -23.24
N ARG A 636 15.34 32.51 -22.42
CA ARG A 636 13.87 32.49 -22.36
C ARG A 636 13.20 33.23 -23.54
N LYS A 637 11.94 32.85 -23.79
CA LYS A 637 10.95 33.43 -24.72
C LYS A 637 10.80 34.96 -24.58
N LEU A 638 10.68 35.64 -25.72
CA LEU A 638 9.73 36.72 -26.04
C LEU A 638 9.76 36.96 -27.58
N SER A 639 8.59 37.16 -28.18
CA SER A 639 8.29 37.31 -29.62
C SER A 639 8.13 38.80 -30.03
N PRO A 640 7.69 39.17 -31.25
CA PRO A 640 8.34 39.05 -32.57
C PRO A 640 8.42 40.41 -33.32
N SER A 641 9.33 40.60 -34.27
CA SER A 641 9.18 41.68 -35.27
C SER A 641 9.94 41.45 -36.58
N ASN A 642 9.24 41.74 -37.67
CA ASN A 642 9.63 41.69 -39.07
C ASN A 642 10.83 42.59 -39.44
N SER A 643 11.68 42.11 -40.35
CA SER A 643 12.15 42.90 -41.50
C SER A 643 12.88 42.02 -42.54
N ARG A 644 12.38 42.09 -43.79
CA ARG A 644 13.08 41.78 -45.06
C ARG A 644 14.39 42.61 -45.12
N THR A 645 15.49 42.30 -45.81
CA THR A 645 15.74 41.77 -47.18
C THR A 645 17.30 41.65 -47.37
N PRO A 646 17.87 41.39 -48.57
CA PRO A 646 18.39 40.10 -49.08
C PRO A 646 19.93 40.06 -49.20
N ILE A 647 20.53 38.97 -49.73
CA ILE A 647 21.57 38.95 -50.79
C ILE A 647 22.17 37.53 -50.95
N ARG A 648 22.02 37.02 -52.19
CA ARG A 648 22.87 36.14 -53.04
C ARG A 648 24.17 35.57 -52.42
N SER A 649 24.66 34.37 -52.72
CA SER A 649 24.47 33.40 -53.81
C SER A 649 25.39 32.20 -53.56
N LYS A 650 24.93 30.97 -53.85
CA LYS A 650 25.62 29.97 -54.68
C LYS A 650 24.81 28.68 -54.67
N GLU A 651 24.13 28.45 -55.78
CA GLU A 651 23.49 27.20 -56.13
C GLU A 651 24.51 26.15 -56.58
N ASN A 652 24.05 24.90 -56.56
CA ASN A 652 24.47 23.75 -57.36
C ASN A 652 25.48 22.78 -56.75
N HIS A 653 25.03 21.99 -55.76
CA HIS A 653 25.39 20.56 -55.69
C HIS A 653 24.45 19.64 -54.87
N GLU A 654 23.40 20.15 -54.21
CA GLU A 654 22.54 19.37 -53.28
C GLU A 654 21.19 18.87 -53.84
N ARG A 655 20.87 19.11 -55.12
CA ARG A 655 19.53 18.83 -55.66
C ARG A 655 19.30 17.39 -56.12
N ALA A 656 20.35 16.57 -56.23
CA ALA A 656 20.24 15.21 -56.74
C ALA A 656 20.00 14.14 -55.67
N GLU A 657 20.47 14.33 -54.42
CA GLU A 657 20.29 13.34 -53.34
C GLU A 657 18.92 13.43 -52.64
N ASN A 658 18.29 14.61 -52.58
CA ASN A 658 16.97 14.78 -51.96
C ASN A 658 15.81 14.16 -52.77
N ILE A 659 15.94 13.99 -54.08
CA ILE A 659 14.86 13.42 -54.93
C ILE A 659 14.79 11.89 -54.80
N LEU A 660 15.89 11.24 -54.38
CA LEU A 660 15.93 9.79 -54.13
C LEU A 660 15.37 9.44 -52.74
N SER A 661 15.61 10.26 -51.71
CA SER A 661 15.07 10.03 -50.36
C SER A 661 13.57 10.28 -50.25
N ASP A 662 13.05 11.29 -50.95
CA ASP A 662 11.62 11.66 -50.87
C ASP A 662 10.73 10.59 -51.55
N ASN A 663 11.24 9.93 -52.60
CA ASN A 663 10.55 8.83 -53.27
C ASN A 663 10.49 7.54 -52.43
N GLU A 664 11.52 7.25 -51.63
CA GLU A 664 11.53 6.14 -50.67
C GLU A 664 10.59 6.40 -49.47
N GLU A 665 10.47 7.66 -49.02
CA GLU A 665 9.56 8.07 -47.95
C GLU A 665 8.08 7.98 -48.35
N GLU A 666 7.77 8.33 -49.60
CA GLU A 666 6.42 8.23 -50.15
C GLU A 666 6.01 6.76 -50.42
N THR A 667 6.93 5.93 -50.91
CA THR A 667 6.68 4.49 -51.13
C THR A 667 6.52 3.72 -49.81
N PHE A 668 7.34 3.98 -48.80
CA PHE A 668 7.23 3.35 -47.48
C PHE A 668 5.95 3.77 -46.74
N SER A 669 5.54 5.03 -46.84
CA SER A 669 4.27 5.51 -46.26
C SER A 669 3.05 4.90 -46.95
N LYS A 670 3.09 4.73 -48.28
CA LYS A 670 2.06 4.03 -49.05
C LYS A 670 1.97 2.55 -48.68
N GLU A 671 3.11 1.89 -48.44
CA GLU A 671 3.16 0.47 -48.03
C GLU A 671 2.59 0.24 -46.62
N ILE A 672 2.84 1.15 -45.67
CA ILE A 672 2.25 1.11 -44.32
C ILE A 672 0.74 1.34 -44.37
N HIS A 673 0.28 2.31 -45.18
CA HIS A 673 -1.14 2.58 -45.34
C HIS A 673 -1.85 1.35 -45.93
N LYS A 674 -1.25 0.70 -46.93
CA LYS A 674 -1.76 -0.56 -47.51
C LYS A 674 -1.87 -1.68 -46.47
N LYS A 675 -0.85 -1.89 -45.62
CA LYS A 675 -0.90 -2.90 -44.54
C LYS A 675 -1.97 -2.61 -43.51
N ASN A 676 -2.20 -1.34 -43.15
CA ASN A 676 -3.28 -0.97 -42.24
C ASN A 676 -4.66 -1.24 -42.86
N LEU A 677 -4.83 -0.95 -44.15
CA LEU A 677 -6.07 -1.22 -44.88
C LEU A 677 -6.35 -2.73 -45.01
N GLU A 678 -5.32 -3.55 -45.27
CA GLU A 678 -5.42 -5.01 -45.29
C GLU A 678 -5.83 -5.59 -43.92
N LEU A 679 -5.34 -4.99 -42.83
CA LEU A 679 -5.73 -5.38 -41.47
C LEU A 679 -7.18 -5.01 -41.15
N GLU A 680 -7.65 -3.82 -41.56
CA GLU A 680 -9.05 -3.41 -41.41
C GLU A 680 -10.00 -4.31 -42.22
N LEU A 681 -9.59 -4.75 -43.41
CA LEU A 681 -10.37 -5.70 -44.21
C LEU A 681 -10.46 -7.08 -43.55
N LYS A 682 -9.34 -7.59 -43.01
CA LYS A 682 -9.34 -8.86 -42.25
C LYS A 682 -10.20 -8.77 -40.98
N GLU A 683 -10.21 -7.63 -40.30
CA GLU A 683 -11.06 -7.40 -39.13
C GLU A 683 -12.55 -7.49 -39.50
N LYS A 684 -12.96 -6.85 -40.60
CA LYS A 684 -14.34 -6.95 -41.11
C LYS A 684 -14.70 -8.38 -41.49
N GLU A 685 -13.77 -9.14 -42.08
CA GLU A 685 -13.97 -10.53 -42.47
C GLU A 685 -14.12 -11.47 -41.25
N ILE A 686 -13.33 -11.26 -40.20
CA ILE A 686 -13.46 -12.00 -38.94
C ILE A 686 -14.80 -11.68 -38.26
N ILE A 687 -15.19 -10.41 -38.18
CA ILE A 687 -16.49 -10.00 -37.61
C ILE A 687 -17.66 -10.62 -38.37
N LEU A 688 -17.56 -10.72 -39.71
CA LEU A 688 -18.54 -11.40 -40.55
C LEU A 688 -18.61 -12.90 -40.23
N ARG A 689 -17.47 -13.59 -40.14
CA ARG A 689 -17.42 -15.02 -39.76
C ARG A 689 -17.96 -15.28 -38.36
N GLU A 690 -17.65 -14.42 -37.38
CA GLU A 690 -18.19 -14.56 -36.02
C GLU A 690 -19.70 -14.38 -35.99
N ARG A 691 -20.25 -13.47 -36.79
CA ARG A 691 -21.71 -13.31 -36.96
C ARG A 691 -22.34 -14.52 -37.63
N GLU A 692 -21.71 -15.09 -38.67
CA GLU A 692 -22.17 -16.32 -39.32
C GLU A 692 -22.15 -17.52 -38.37
N ILE A 693 -21.10 -17.68 -37.57
CA ILE A 693 -21.02 -18.75 -36.57
C ILE A 693 -22.11 -18.58 -35.51
N LYS A 694 -22.32 -17.36 -34.99
CA LYS A 694 -23.41 -17.08 -34.04
C LYS A 694 -24.79 -17.38 -34.64
N ALA A 695 -25.02 -17.03 -35.90
CA ALA A 695 -26.27 -17.35 -36.59
C ALA A 695 -26.47 -18.86 -36.74
N ARG A 696 -25.42 -19.62 -37.11
CA ARG A 696 -25.47 -21.09 -37.21
C ARG A 696 -25.71 -21.78 -35.86
N VAL A 697 -25.12 -21.27 -34.79
CA VAL A 697 -25.35 -21.79 -33.43
C VAL A 697 -26.79 -21.54 -33.00
N ALA A 698 -27.30 -20.32 -33.20
CA ALA A 698 -28.70 -19.99 -32.90
C ALA A 698 -29.69 -20.84 -33.72
N GLU A 699 -29.39 -21.10 -34.99
CA GLU A 699 -30.21 -21.97 -35.83
C GLU A 699 -30.18 -23.43 -35.35
N ALA A 700 -29.02 -23.94 -34.92
CA ALA A 700 -28.90 -25.28 -34.37
C ALA A 700 -29.65 -25.43 -33.02
N GLU A 701 -29.60 -24.40 -32.17
CA GLU A 701 -30.36 -24.35 -30.91
C GLU A 701 -31.87 -24.32 -31.16
N ALA A 702 -32.33 -23.54 -32.15
CA ALA A 702 -33.73 -23.50 -32.56
C ALA A 702 -34.22 -24.87 -33.04
N ARG A 703 -33.46 -25.55 -33.91
CA ARG A 703 -33.80 -26.92 -34.38
C ARG A 703 -33.84 -27.94 -33.25
N MET A 704 -32.94 -27.85 -32.26
CA MET A 704 -32.99 -28.72 -31.08
C MET A 704 -34.22 -28.46 -30.21
N MET A 705 -34.67 -27.21 -30.10
CA MET A 705 -35.89 -26.87 -29.37
C MET A 705 -37.14 -27.38 -30.10
N GLU A 706 -37.21 -27.24 -31.42
CA GLU A 706 -38.30 -27.80 -32.24
C GLU A 706 -38.36 -29.32 -32.14
N ALA A 707 -37.23 -30.02 -32.28
CA ALA A 707 -37.18 -31.48 -32.16
C ALA A 707 -37.61 -31.98 -30.76
N LYS A 708 -37.28 -31.21 -29.70
CA LYS A 708 -37.76 -31.53 -28.34
C LYS A 708 -39.26 -31.28 -28.18
N ALA A 709 -39.80 -30.24 -28.80
CA ALA A 709 -41.22 -29.95 -28.79
C ALA A 709 -42.02 -31.04 -29.52
N GLU A 710 -41.57 -31.47 -30.71
CA GLU A 710 -42.18 -32.57 -31.46
C GLU A 710 -42.12 -33.90 -30.68
N ALA A 711 -40.99 -34.22 -30.05
CA ALA A 711 -40.87 -35.43 -29.23
C ALA A 711 -41.85 -35.44 -28.05
N LEU A 712 -42.04 -34.29 -27.39
CA LEU A 712 -43.01 -34.11 -26.31
C LEU A 712 -44.46 -34.23 -26.81
N GLU A 713 -44.74 -33.74 -28.02
CA GLU A 713 -46.07 -33.83 -28.62
C GLU A 713 -46.42 -35.26 -29.02
N ILE A 714 -45.47 -36.01 -29.58
CA ILE A 714 -45.60 -37.44 -29.88
C ILE A 714 -45.80 -38.25 -28.59
N GLU A 715 -45.02 -37.97 -27.53
CA GLU A 715 -45.18 -38.65 -26.24
C GLU A 715 -46.54 -38.37 -25.60
N ASN A 716 -47.07 -37.14 -25.75
CA ASN A 716 -48.40 -36.79 -25.27
C ASN A 716 -49.53 -37.40 -26.10
N GLN A 717 -49.34 -37.62 -27.40
CA GLN A 717 -50.28 -38.33 -28.25
C GLN A 717 -50.30 -39.83 -27.98
N GLN A 718 -49.18 -40.44 -27.59
CA GLN A 718 -49.11 -41.86 -27.18
C GLN A 718 -49.69 -42.13 -25.79
N LYS A 719 -49.87 -41.09 -24.97
CA LYS A 719 -50.50 -41.16 -23.63
C LYS A 719 -52.00 -40.85 -23.64
N ARG A 720 -52.57 -40.50 -24.80
CA ARG A 720 -54.03 -40.43 -25.03
C ARG A 720 -54.49 -41.69 -25.72
#